data_AF-A0AAD5DPS2-F1
#
_entry.id   AF-A0AAD5DPS2-F1
#
_cell.length_a   1.000
_cell.length_b   1.000
_cell.length_c   1.000
_cell.angle_alpha   90.00
_cell.angle_beta   90.00
_cell.angle_gamma   90.00
#
_symmetry.space_group_name_H-M   'P 1'
#
loop_
_entity.id
_entity.type
_entity.pdbx_description
1 polymer ?
#
loop_
_entity_poly.entity_id
_entity_poly.type
_entity_poly.pdbx_seq_one_letter_code
_entity_poly.pdbx_strand_id
1 'polypeptide(L)'
;MGAPLLEAPGRFHGAQRSRLGLLLALLAVLAVPLAIVAVLKGGAPQTPTALLRLRRGLPLGQADPPTVPQLGGSSGTAALREGLSAGKRAPAAGNAAEAAVDQQQAGAAAAAARAAAAADKDTEETEAQPQPDFELAEEEERIEDEEKLQEEEEEEEEEQGWGSTPRTQGGQQRPAAGGAAGDEEPVPLPGQQQQQQQQQQQHQSQPQQPPKPQSQRQPQQQSQQQPQREGKAQEVVGARIDESEDEEEEAAIALEMELTAKGEREGTTGQEQPPADSEQRFPWQNVSLSVEARVEALLQQLTPQQKVAQLQSRPNNGIPELAVPAFNWQEECLHGAKAGGLGLVSRSLGGTIYPINIAWAAAFDNDLALRVASQIGDEMRALYNRRFREGWPEQAYSNCFGPHVHIVRDPRWGRMAETFGEDPLVNANMGSAHVRGLQGGSGTNTYLKAAATCKHFIGNDLEGWTDANGLFVTRHNFDARISPADMRDSFLPPFEACVRDAQAASFMCSYNRVNGQPSCVNRELLQGVLRDQMGFQGYVVTDCTALTRMVQKPPEGPYVAHGNKHRASSLALQAGTDMGCHDFGYLNVTDVSAQELDQATRRVLTARVRQGHFNTLADMPFAELDNSAIGAEAHLATARELAVKGTVLLKNEGGVLPLRPAAIDRVALIGPFVDEPSYILGKYFGATSSKVITPLKAMQAALPDANIVYNASTARFFTTDNAQADADACEASDVCILFLGHRMSTKQSQWQREKFLGHQYDRLVEGEGYDRTSLKLMDTQEKLWQRIANLTTKPLVVVLTHGGPIDLSEMAASPRVGAILSMWHPGQVGMAAVADILVGKTAPSGRLPVTWYRDSYTQQLPMTDMRMRADGSYPGRTYRYWRGDAPLFEFGFGLSYVRWEFGTPKLRVLRERAGTARQLAAGGSSSGNAAPVVATAAVQLTNTADMAADTSVLLFLSYLGPDEAAGPGPHAIIAASRCTTSATTTDLVQRLVAYQRSGELAPAGTRQLSFDLRLGTGSKSSWAGFGDPQPPCGAYALRFGQDQLPAATLVLVP
;
A
#
# COMPACT_ATOMS: atom_id res chain seq x y z
N MET A 1 32.51 -39.04 -19.25
CA MET A 1 33.21 -40.08 -18.45
C MET A 1 33.76 -39.42 -17.21
N GLY A 2 33.80 -40.12 -16.08
CA GLY A 2 34.53 -39.69 -14.87
C GLY A 2 33.91 -38.50 -14.12
N ALA A 3 33.28 -38.79 -12.99
CA ALA A 3 33.32 -37.88 -11.85
C ALA A 3 34.50 -38.29 -10.95
N PRO A 4 35.13 -37.35 -10.24
CA PRO A 4 35.77 -37.62 -8.96
C PRO A 4 34.83 -37.27 -7.78
N LEU A 5 35.12 -37.83 -6.62
CA LEU A 5 34.35 -37.75 -5.37
C LEU A 5 35.16 -37.02 -4.28
N LEU A 6 34.60 -37.01 -3.06
CA LEU A 6 35.22 -36.67 -1.76
C LEU A 6 35.24 -35.15 -1.43
N GLU A 7 34.91 -34.71 -0.21
CA GLU A 7 34.31 -35.43 0.93
C GLU A 7 33.59 -34.48 1.90
N ALA A 8 32.59 -34.97 2.64
CA ALA A 8 31.96 -34.25 3.76
C ALA A 8 31.32 -35.24 4.77
N PRO A 9 31.67 -35.19 6.07
CA PRO A 9 31.11 -36.09 7.08
C PRO A 9 29.91 -35.48 7.83
N GLY A 10 28.79 -36.19 7.94
CA GLY A 10 27.64 -35.76 8.75
C GLY A 10 26.46 -36.73 8.70
N ARG A 11 26.22 -37.49 9.78
CA ARG A 11 25.14 -38.50 9.85
C ARG A 11 23.78 -37.87 10.08
N PHE A 12 22.80 -38.15 9.21
CA PHE A 12 21.37 -38.03 9.50
C PHE A 12 20.75 -39.40 9.83
N HIS A 13 19.64 -39.42 10.58
CA HIS A 13 18.89 -40.63 10.90
C HIS A 13 17.36 -40.45 10.72
N GLY A 14 16.83 -41.08 9.66
CA GLY A 14 15.56 -41.81 9.65
C GLY A 14 14.26 -41.16 10.16
N ALA A 15 13.57 -40.39 9.30
CA ALA A 15 12.12 -40.14 9.43
C ALA A 15 11.34 -39.93 8.10
N GLN A 16 11.88 -40.31 6.93
CA GLN A 16 11.26 -40.01 5.62
C GLN A 16 11.16 -41.18 4.60
N ARG A 17 11.33 -42.44 5.02
CA ARG A 17 11.31 -43.60 4.09
C ARG A 17 9.93 -44.16 3.70
N SER A 18 8.83 -43.63 4.25
CA SER A 18 7.48 -44.23 4.10
C SER A 18 6.61 -43.67 2.97
N ARG A 19 6.93 -42.52 2.35
CA ARG A 19 6.08 -41.90 1.30
C ARG A 19 6.53 -42.14 -0.15
N LEU A 20 7.80 -42.48 -0.38
CA LEU A 20 8.31 -42.70 -1.75
C LEU A 20 7.92 -44.07 -2.34
N GLY A 21 7.65 -45.07 -1.48
CA GLY A 21 7.29 -46.43 -1.92
C GLY A 21 5.87 -46.56 -2.48
N LEU A 22 4.93 -45.69 -2.07
CA LEU A 22 3.53 -45.77 -2.50
C LEU A 22 3.32 -45.17 -3.91
N LEU A 23 4.05 -44.10 -4.24
CA LEU A 23 3.97 -43.41 -5.53
C LEU A 23 4.41 -44.29 -6.72
N LEU A 24 5.37 -45.18 -6.48
CA LEU A 24 5.91 -46.10 -7.50
C LEU A 24 5.04 -47.34 -7.74
N ALA A 25 4.04 -47.60 -6.90
CA ALA A 25 3.11 -48.73 -7.07
C ALA A 25 1.92 -48.38 -7.98
N LEU A 26 1.39 -47.16 -7.88
CA LEU A 26 0.22 -46.70 -8.65
C LEU A 26 0.54 -46.49 -10.14
N LEU A 27 1.75 -46.02 -10.47
CA LEU A 27 2.20 -45.82 -11.85
C LEU A 27 2.40 -47.12 -12.66
N ALA A 28 2.23 -48.29 -12.05
CA ALA A 28 2.45 -49.59 -12.69
C ALA A 28 1.17 -50.29 -13.19
N VAL A 29 -0.01 -49.69 -13.01
CA VAL A 29 -1.32 -50.36 -13.26
C VAL A 29 -2.02 -49.87 -14.55
N LEU A 30 -1.77 -48.63 -14.99
CA LEU A 30 -2.45 -48.01 -16.14
C LEU A 30 -1.71 -48.21 -17.48
N ALA A 31 -1.30 -49.46 -17.77
CA ALA A 31 -0.60 -49.77 -19.02
C ALA A 31 -0.93 -51.18 -19.58
N VAL A 32 -1.94 -51.22 -20.47
CA VAL A 32 -2.17 -52.26 -21.51
C VAL A 32 -2.61 -53.65 -20.97
N PRO A 33 -3.73 -54.26 -21.44
CA PRO A 33 -4.19 -54.33 -22.84
C PRO A 33 -5.66 -53.87 -23.05
N LEU A 34 -6.26 -53.83 -24.25
CA LEU A 34 -5.91 -54.43 -25.55
C LEU A 34 -5.90 -53.40 -26.70
N ALA A 35 -5.22 -53.77 -27.80
CA ALA A 35 -5.50 -53.23 -29.13
C ALA A 35 -6.41 -54.20 -29.91
N ILE A 36 -7.51 -53.69 -30.47
CA ILE A 36 -8.34 -54.32 -31.51
C ILE A 36 -9.18 -53.20 -32.18
N VAL A 37 -9.64 -53.41 -33.42
CA VAL A 37 -10.29 -52.42 -34.31
C VAL A 37 -9.40 -51.26 -34.76
N ALA A 38 -8.67 -51.50 -35.85
CA ALA A 38 -8.23 -50.45 -36.78
C ALA A 38 -8.69 -50.81 -38.19
N VAL A 39 -9.98 -50.62 -38.49
CA VAL A 39 -10.56 -50.85 -39.83
C VAL A 39 -11.64 -49.81 -40.16
N LEU A 40 -11.29 -48.78 -40.92
CA LEU A 40 -11.96 -48.33 -42.16
C LEU A 40 -11.36 -46.99 -42.64
N LYS A 41 -11.15 -46.85 -43.96
CA LYS A 41 -10.72 -45.62 -44.67
C LYS A 41 -9.41 -44.98 -44.16
N GLY A 42 -8.24 -45.11 -44.79
CA GLY A 42 -7.92 -45.72 -46.09
C GLY A 42 -7.30 -44.68 -47.04
N GLY A 43 -5.97 -44.58 -47.05
CA GLY A 43 -5.19 -43.72 -47.94
C GLY A 43 -3.73 -44.21 -47.98
N ALA A 44 -3.37 -44.92 -49.05
CA ALA A 44 -2.15 -45.74 -49.13
C ALA A 44 -0.97 -45.00 -49.84
N PRO A 45 0.28 -45.50 -49.74
CA PRO A 45 1.48 -44.65 -49.80
C PRO A 45 2.37 -44.88 -51.02
N GLN A 46 3.52 -44.19 -51.07
CA GLN A 46 4.77 -44.78 -51.57
C GLN A 46 5.95 -44.54 -50.61
N THR A 47 6.89 -45.48 -50.63
CA THR A 47 8.06 -45.66 -49.74
C THR A 47 9.20 -46.30 -50.56
N PRO A 48 10.38 -46.61 -49.99
CA PRO A 48 11.28 -45.85 -49.11
C PRO A 48 12.62 -45.57 -49.85
N THR A 49 13.72 -45.13 -49.22
CA THR A 49 14.86 -45.98 -48.75
C THR A 49 15.96 -45.00 -48.27
N ALA A 50 16.33 -44.89 -46.99
CA ALA A 50 17.36 -45.67 -46.25
C ALA A 50 18.82 -45.53 -46.80
N LEU A 51 19.91 -45.49 -46.01
CA LEU A 51 20.12 -45.52 -44.54
C LEU A 51 21.56 -45.06 -44.14
N LEU A 52 21.71 -44.39 -42.99
CA LEU A 52 22.77 -44.54 -41.95
C LEU A 52 24.28 -44.71 -42.30
N ARG A 53 25.19 -43.83 -41.78
CA ARG A 53 26.15 -44.14 -40.66
C ARG A 53 27.30 -43.13 -40.34
N LEU A 54 27.44 -42.86 -39.02
CA LEU A 54 28.64 -42.79 -38.16
C LEU A 54 29.85 -41.83 -38.42
N ARG A 55 30.24 -41.13 -37.33
CA ARG A 55 31.62 -40.67 -37.01
C ARG A 55 32.33 -41.67 -36.08
N ARG A 56 33.66 -41.85 -36.24
CA ARG A 56 34.70 -41.90 -35.16
C ARG A 56 36.09 -42.23 -35.74
N GLY A 57 37.16 -41.59 -35.23
CA GLY A 57 38.55 -41.92 -35.57
C GLY A 57 39.59 -40.89 -35.08
N LEU A 58 40.59 -41.37 -34.33
CA LEU A 58 41.82 -40.74 -33.78
C LEU A 58 42.78 -41.93 -33.43
N PRO A 59 44.10 -41.78 -33.13
CA PRO A 59 44.95 -40.58 -32.93
C PRO A 59 46.38 -40.67 -33.57
N LEU A 60 47.34 -39.85 -33.08
CA LEU A 60 48.83 -39.98 -33.05
C LEU A 60 49.72 -39.50 -34.23
N GLY A 61 50.83 -38.84 -33.86
CA GLY A 61 51.98 -38.46 -34.73
C GLY A 61 52.67 -37.15 -34.29
N GLN A 62 54.01 -37.09 -34.19
CA GLN A 62 54.82 -35.93 -33.73
C GLN A 62 55.95 -35.57 -34.71
N ALA A 63 56.41 -34.30 -34.72
CA ALA A 63 57.84 -33.87 -34.65
C ALA A 63 58.08 -32.39 -35.04
N ASP A 64 58.17 -31.48 -34.05
CA ASP A 64 59.27 -30.57 -33.64
C ASP A 64 60.35 -30.06 -34.68
N PRO A 65 61.26 -29.13 -34.31
CA PRO A 65 61.13 -27.73 -33.82
C PRO A 65 62.10 -26.81 -34.65
N PRO A 66 62.74 -25.69 -34.18
CA PRO A 66 62.58 -24.77 -33.03
C PRO A 66 62.25 -23.32 -33.54
N THR A 67 62.65 -22.14 -33.03
CA THR A 67 63.58 -21.64 -31.98
C THR A 67 63.18 -20.19 -31.54
N VAL A 68 63.66 -19.72 -30.38
CA VAL A 68 63.58 -18.31 -29.92
C VAL A 68 64.87 -17.93 -29.17
N PRO A 69 65.49 -16.76 -29.40
CA PRO A 69 65.88 -15.83 -28.31
C PRO A 69 65.92 -14.33 -28.74
N GLN A 70 66.08 -13.29 -27.90
CA GLN A 70 65.79 -12.98 -26.48
C GLN A 70 66.09 -11.47 -26.21
N LEU A 71 65.44 -10.88 -25.20
CA LEU A 71 65.93 -9.84 -24.26
C LEU A 71 66.41 -8.44 -24.72
N GLY A 72 66.14 -7.46 -23.83
CA GLY A 72 66.69 -6.09 -23.82
C GLY A 72 65.64 -4.98 -23.95
N GLY A 73 65.58 -3.92 -23.13
CA GLY A 73 66.31 -3.65 -21.89
C GLY A 73 66.52 -2.15 -21.61
N SER A 74 66.52 -1.77 -20.32
CA SER A 74 66.92 -0.46 -19.74
C SER A 74 65.97 0.76 -19.85
N SER A 75 66.18 1.68 -18.90
CA SER A 75 65.54 2.99 -18.74
C SER A 75 66.56 4.12 -19.03
N GLY A 76 66.12 5.32 -19.42
CA GLY A 76 67.02 6.40 -19.82
C GLY A 76 66.42 7.81 -19.71
N THR A 77 66.83 8.53 -18.68
CA THR A 77 66.45 9.92 -18.35
C THR A 77 67.02 10.99 -19.29
N ALA A 78 66.39 12.19 -19.20
CA ALA A 78 67.00 13.53 -19.19
C ALA A 78 66.67 14.47 -20.38
N ALA A 79 66.63 15.77 -20.06
CA ALA A 79 66.29 16.87 -20.95
C ALA A 79 67.49 17.79 -21.22
N LEU A 80 67.39 18.64 -22.23
CA LEU A 80 68.26 19.80 -22.44
C LEU A 80 67.45 21.08 -22.73
N ARG A 81 68.06 22.22 -22.41
CA ARG A 81 67.54 23.59 -22.66
C ARG A 81 68.02 24.08 -24.07
N GLU A 82 67.82 25.31 -24.54
CA GLU A 82 67.48 26.60 -23.91
C GLU A 82 66.96 27.62 -24.96
N GLY A 83 66.31 28.71 -24.52
CA GLY A 83 65.96 29.85 -25.39
C GLY A 83 64.96 30.83 -24.77
N LEU A 84 65.28 32.14 -24.78
CA LEU A 84 64.52 33.20 -24.09
C LEU A 84 64.20 34.38 -25.03
N SER A 85 63.01 34.98 -24.86
CA SER A 85 62.82 36.44 -24.73
C SER A 85 61.36 36.76 -24.36
N ALA A 86 61.06 38.00 -23.95
CA ALA A 86 59.79 38.35 -23.31
C ALA A 86 59.30 39.78 -23.62
N GLY A 87 57.99 40.02 -23.45
CA GLY A 87 57.37 41.34 -23.49
C GLY A 87 56.24 41.46 -22.46
N LYS A 88 56.18 42.58 -21.70
CA LYS A 88 55.19 42.83 -20.64
C LYS A 88 54.30 44.02 -21.00
N ARG A 89 52.99 43.95 -20.69
CA ARG A 89 52.31 44.88 -19.75
C ARG A 89 50.79 44.59 -19.64
N ALA A 90 50.20 45.13 -18.58
CA ALA A 90 48.78 45.23 -18.27
C ALA A 90 48.57 46.60 -17.56
N PRO A 91 47.40 46.91 -16.95
CA PRO A 91 46.01 46.60 -17.30
C PRO A 91 45.17 47.91 -17.46
N ALA A 92 43.84 47.81 -17.61
CA ALA A 92 42.91 48.91 -17.36
C ALA A 92 41.57 48.37 -16.82
N ALA A 93 40.84 49.19 -16.05
CA ALA A 93 39.54 48.86 -15.47
C ALA A 93 38.58 50.06 -15.53
N GLY A 94 37.28 49.79 -15.57
CA GLY A 94 36.17 50.76 -15.59
C GLY A 94 34.86 49.97 -15.71
N ASN A 95 34.12 49.67 -14.64
CA ASN A 95 33.28 50.55 -13.81
C ASN A 95 32.21 51.35 -14.57
N ALA A 96 30.97 50.88 -14.39
CA ALA A 96 29.79 51.63 -13.96
C ALA A 96 29.09 52.65 -14.90
N ALA A 97 27.79 52.36 -15.08
CA ALA A 97 26.64 53.26 -14.85
C ALA A 97 26.10 54.21 -15.94
N GLU A 98 24.77 54.11 -16.08
CA GLU A 98 23.76 55.17 -16.26
C GLU A 98 23.56 55.93 -17.60
N ALA A 99 22.30 55.82 -18.07
CA ALA A 99 21.45 56.87 -18.65
C ALA A 99 21.77 57.46 -20.06
N ALA A 100 20.77 57.88 -20.87
CA ALA A 100 19.31 57.62 -20.95
C ALA A 100 18.74 58.23 -22.26
N VAL A 101 17.42 58.05 -22.52
CA VAL A 101 16.56 58.76 -23.51
C VAL A 101 16.80 58.35 -24.98
N ASP A 102 15.87 57.69 -25.69
CA ASP A 102 14.60 58.23 -26.23
C ASP A 102 13.49 57.13 -26.28
N GLN A 103 12.26 57.39 -25.78
CA GLN A 103 11.04 57.88 -26.48
C GLN A 103 10.21 56.85 -27.30
N GLN A 104 9.02 56.56 -26.77
CA GLN A 104 7.73 56.24 -27.45
C GLN A 104 7.65 54.96 -28.35
N GLN A 105 6.52 54.24 -28.45
CA GLN A 105 5.16 54.42 -27.89
C GLN A 105 4.45 53.06 -27.63
N ALA A 106 3.24 53.13 -27.07
CA ALA A 106 2.36 52.06 -26.55
C ALA A 106 2.19 50.76 -27.39
N GLY A 107 1.78 49.62 -26.80
CA GLY A 107 1.39 49.40 -25.39
C GLY A 107 0.90 47.98 -25.05
N ALA A 108 0.42 47.80 -23.82
CA ALA A 108 -0.10 46.55 -23.23
C ALA A 108 -1.60 46.72 -22.84
N ALA A 109 -2.36 45.82 -22.19
CA ALA A 109 -2.05 44.57 -21.48
C ALA A 109 -3.32 43.67 -21.29
N ALA A 110 -3.10 42.45 -20.78
CA ALA A 110 -3.91 41.72 -19.77
C ALA A 110 -5.45 41.48 -19.93
N ALA A 111 -5.79 40.19 -20.04
CA ALA A 111 -6.71 39.39 -19.19
C ALA A 111 -8.11 39.88 -18.68
N ALA A 112 -9.04 38.91 -18.73
CA ALA A 112 -10.18 38.64 -17.82
C ALA A 112 -11.55 39.36 -18.00
N ALA A 113 -12.57 38.57 -18.38
CA ALA A 113 -13.99 38.74 -18.02
C ALA A 113 -14.76 37.40 -18.23
N ARG A 114 -16.00 37.29 -17.73
CA ARG A 114 -16.87 36.08 -17.81
C ARG A 114 -18.22 36.36 -18.52
N ALA A 115 -18.76 35.29 -19.11
CA ALA A 115 -20.20 34.92 -19.22
C ALA A 115 -21.18 35.58 -20.23
N ALA A 116 -21.89 34.67 -20.93
CA ALA A 116 -23.32 34.64 -21.26
C ALA A 116 -23.95 35.54 -22.37
N ALA A 117 -24.37 34.88 -23.46
CA ALA A 117 -25.57 35.14 -24.27
C ALA A 117 -26.00 33.80 -24.96
N ALA A 118 -27.21 33.69 -25.53
CA ALA A 118 -27.76 32.41 -26.03
C ALA A 118 -28.70 32.54 -27.26
N ALA A 119 -29.01 31.39 -27.88
CA ALA A 119 -29.87 31.18 -29.09
C ALA A 119 -29.25 31.68 -30.43
N ASP A 120 -29.64 31.17 -31.62
CA ASP A 120 -30.81 30.36 -32.00
C ASP A 120 -30.56 29.44 -33.24
N LYS A 121 -31.16 28.23 -33.24
CA LYS A 121 -31.66 27.37 -34.36
C LYS A 121 -30.83 26.80 -35.56
N ASP A 122 -30.93 25.46 -35.66
CA ASP A 122 -31.51 24.62 -36.75
C ASP A 122 -30.78 24.16 -38.05
N THR A 123 -31.30 23.02 -38.54
CA THR A 123 -31.19 22.31 -39.85
C THR A 123 -29.99 21.41 -40.19
N GLU A 124 -30.25 20.09 -40.04
CA GLU A 124 -30.11 18.97 -41.01
C GLU A 124 -28.97 18.92 -42.05
N GLU A 125 -28.28 17.78 -42.14
CA GLU A 125 -28.50 16.80 -43.23
C GLU A 125 -27.95 15.39 -42.88
N THR A 126 -28.24 14.37 -43.71
CA THR A 126 -28.02 12.93 -43.43
C THR A 126 -27.30 12.20 -44.56
N GLU A 127 -26.45 11.21 -44.24
CA GLU A 127 -26.06 10.14 -45.19
C GLU A 127 -25.76 8.80 -44.46
N ALA A 128 -25.81 7.65 -45.15
CA ALA A 128 -25.92 6.33 -44.52
C ALA A 128 -25.40 5.13 -45.36
N GLN A 129 -25.38 3.94 -44.72
CA GLN A 129 -25.11 2.57 -45.23
C GLN A 129 -23.63 2.14 -45.40
N PRO A 130 -23.32 0.81 -45.46
CA PRO A 130 -24.12 -0.38 -45.13
C PRO A 130 -23.45 -1.36 -44.10
N GLN A 131 -24.19 -2.41 -43.70
CA GLN A 131 -23.66 -3.66 -43.10
C GLN A 131 -23.98 -4.86 -44.00
N PRO A 132 -23.22 -5.98 -43.90
CA PRO A 132 -23.61 -7.31 -44.35
C PRO A 132 -23.92 -8.27 -43.17
N ASP A 133 -24.49 -9.43 -43.50
CA ASP A 133 -25.27 -10.30 -42.59
C ASP A 133 -24.49 -11.28 -41.68
N PHE A 134 -25.19 -11.82 -40.69
CA PHE A 134 -24.78 -12.93 -39.82
C PHE A 134 -25.89 -14.02 -39.81
N GLU A 135 -25.69 -15.12 -40.54
CA GLU A 135 -26.46 -16.37 -40.44
C GLU A 135 -25.51 -17.53 -40.77
N LEU A 136 -25.04 -18.26 -39.74
CA LEU A 136 -24.34 -19.57 -39.83
C LEU A 136 -23.86 -20.13 -38.47
N ALA A 137 -23.95 -19.38 -37.37
CA ALA A 137 -23.36 -19.75 -36.08
C ALA A 137 -24.24 -20.63 -35.17
N GLU A 138 -25.57 -20.56 -35.30
CA GLU A 138 -26.53 -21.16 -34.34
C GLU A 138 -26.66 -22.69 -34.41
N GLU A 139 -26.02 -23.36 -35.38
CA GLU A 139 -26.18 -24.81 -35.59
C GLU A 139 -24.97 -25.66 -35.14
N GLU A 140 -23.87 -25.04 -34.70
CA GLU A 140 -22.78 -25.74 -33.98
C GLU A 140 -23.02 -25.77 -32.45
N GLU A 141 -23.47 -24.67 -31.82
CA GLU A 141 -23.71 -24.61 -30.36
C GLU A 141 -24.71 -25.69 -29.86
N ARG A 142 -25.76 -26.00 -30.64
CA ARG A 142 -26.79 -26.99 -30.24
C ARG A 142 -26.24 -28.42 -30.10
N ILE A 143 -25.06 -28.74 -30.65
CA ILE A 143 -24.49 -30.09 -30.58
C ILE A 143 -23.64 -30.28 -29.31
N GLU A 144 -22.96 -29.23 -28.83
CA GLU A 144 -22.15 -29.31 -27.61
C GLU A 144 -22.98 -29.36 -26.31
N ASP A 145 -24.28 -29.04 -26.35
CA ASP A 145 -25.16 -29.10 -25.18
C ASP A 145 -25.88 -30.45 -25.02
N GLU A 146 -26.05 -31.25 -26.09
CA GLU A 146 -26.64 -32.60 -25.99
C GLU A 146 -25.64 -33.66 -25.49
N GLU A 147 -24.32 -33.45 -25.61
CA GLU A 147 -23.31 -34.36 -25.05
C GLU A 147 -23.09 -34.14 -23.54
N LYS A 148 -23.06 -32.88 -23.05
CA LYS A 148 -22.86 -32.57 -21.61
C LYS A 148 -23.93 -33.18 -20.71
N LEU A 149 -25.20 -33.11 -21.15
CA LEU A 149 -26.34 -33.63 -20.39
C LEU A 149 -26.34 -35.17 -20.21
N GLN A 150 -25.44 -35.90 -20.87
CA GLN A 150 -25.27 -37.35 -20.69
C GLN A 150 -24.09 -37.72 -19.78
N GLU A 151 -23.13 -36.81 -19.54
CA GLU A 151 -22.08 -37.03 -18.54
C GLU A 151 -22.56 -36.66 -17.13
N GLU A 152 -23.42 -35.64 -16.99
CA GLU A 152 -23.98 -35.22 -15.69
C GLU A 152 -24.96 -36.26 -15.07
N GLU A 153 -25.70 -37.04 -15.88
CA GLU A 153 -26.57 -38.12 -15.36
C GLU A 153 -25.80 -39.36 -14.84
N GLU A 154 -24.51 -39.55 -15.17
CA GLU A 154 -23.71 -40.67 -14.64
C GLU A 154 -22.99 -40.35 -13.30
N GLU A 155 -22.73 -39.07 -12.95
CA GLU A 155 -22.07 -38.72 -11.67
C GLU A 155 -23.06 -38.65 -10.47
N GLU A 156 -24.35 -38.33 -10.68
CA GLU A 156 -25.34 -38.27 -9.57
C GLU A 156 -25.63 -39.63 -8.89
N GLU A 157 -25.32 -40.78 -9.51
CA GLU A 157 -25.53 -42.10 -8.88
C GLU A 157 -24.46 -42.49 -7.84
N GLU A 158 -23.24 -41.92 -7.84
CA GLU A 158 -22.20 -42.29 -6.85
C GLU A 158 -22.32 -41.54 -5.50
N GLU A 159 -22.84 -40.30 -5.46
CA GLU A 159 -22.85 -39.49 -4.23
C GLU A 159 -23.96 -39.85 -3.20
N GLN A 160 -24.97 -40.66 -3.56
CA GLN A 160 -26.05 -41.01 -2.61
C GLN A 160 -25.66 -42.03 -1.51
N GLY A 161 -24.34 -42.22 -1.28
CA GLY A 161 -23.79 -43.02 -0.18
C GLY A 161 -23.37 -42.17 1.03
N TRP A 162 -23.88 -42.53 2.22
CA TRP A 162 -23.39 -42.16 3.58
C TRP A 162 -23.96 -40.91 4.30
N GLY A 163 -25.27 -40.85 4.51
CA GLY A 163 -25.89 -39.92 5.48
C GLY A 163 -26.16 -40.49 6.89
N SER A 164 -25.53 -39.94 7.94
CA SER A 164 -25.94 -39.96 9.38
C SER A 164 -25.94 -41.32 10.15
N THR A 165 -25.79 -41.42 11.49
CA THR A 165 -26.52 -40.77 12.61
C THR A 165 -25.77 -40.82 13.99
N PRO A 166 -26.20 -40.05 15.03
CA PRO A 166 -25.50 -39.90 16.34
C PRO A 166 -26.26 -40.46 17.57
N ARG A 167 -25.66 -40.42 18.80
CA ARG A 167 -26.40 -40.27 20.08
C ARG A 167 -25.59 -39.93 21.36
N THR A 168 -26.29 -39.35 22.35
CA THR A 168 -25.89 -39.00 23.75
C THR A 168 -26.40 -40.08 24.75
N GLN A 169 -26.16 -40.12 26.07
CA GLN A 169 -25.71 -39.16 27.14
C GLN A 169 -24.75 -39.90 28.13
N GLY A 170 -24.36 -39.48 29.36
CA GLY A 170 -24.64 -38.33 30.25
C GLY A 170 -24.26 -38.64 31.73
N GLY A 171 -24.15 -37.64 32.63
CA GLY A 171 -23.89 -37.86 34.08
C GLY A 171 -23.64 -36.59 34.91
N GLN A 172 -23.90 -36.62 36.23
CA GLN A 172 -23.88 -35.45 37.14
C GLN A 172 -22.90 -35.62 38.33
N GLN A 173 -22.33 -34.52 38.85
CA GLN A 173 -22.55 -34.02 40.24
C GLN A 173 -21.70 -32.79 40.62
N ARG A 174 -22.16 -32.06 41.66
CA ARG A 174 -21.51 -30.97 42.45
C ARG A 174 -21.26 -31.53 43.88
N PRO A 175 -20.48 -30.91 44.83
CA PRO A 175 -20.34 -29.45 45.03
C PRO A 175 -19.02 -28.89 45.66
N ALA A 176 -19.05 -27.58 45.93
CA ALA A 176 -18.51 -26.86 47.12
C ALA A 176 -17.03 -26.36 47.22
N ALA A 177 -16.95 -25.02 47.32
CA ALA A 177 -16.22 -24.21 48.33
C ALA A 177 -14.69 -24.08 48.39
N GLY A 178 -14.22 -22.82 48.45
CA GLY A 178 -13.29 -22.35 49.50
C GLY A 178 -11.92 -21.79 49.10
N GLY A 179 -11.56 -20.62 49.65
CA GLY A 179 -10.19 -20.06 49.70
C GLY A 179 -9.66 -19.45 48.38
N ALA A 180 -9.21 -18.20 48.25
CA ALA A 180 -8.48 -17.23 49.11
C ALA A 180 -6.95 -17.23 48.94
N ALA A 181 -6.38 -16.03 49.02
CA ALA A 181 -5.03 -15.59 48.61
C ALA A 181 -3.81 -16.35 49.16
N GLY A 182 -2.67 -16.17 48.48
CA GLY A 182 -1.32 -16.51 48.92
C GLY A 182 -0.27 -16.01 47.91
N ASP A 183 0.63 -15.13 48.34
CA ASP A 183 1.66 -14.47 47.51
C ASP A 183 3.05 -15.13 47.66
N GLU A 184 4.04 -14.60 46.92
CA GLU A 184 5.51 -14.72 47.09
C GLU A 184 6.22 -16.09 46.85
N GLU A 185 6.84 -16.20 45.65
CA GLU A 185 8.30 -16.38 45.40
C GLU A 185 9.12 -17.58 45.98
N PRO A 186 10.37 -17.87 45.49
CA PRO A 186 10.79 -18.04 44.09
C PRO A 186 11.86 -19.17 43.84
N VAL A 187 12.33 -19.37 42.59
CA VAL A 187 13.63 -20.06 42.19
C VAL A 187 13.71 -21.61 42.41
N PRO A 188 14.52 -22.45 41.68
CA PRO A 188 15.19 -22.39 40.35
C PRO A 188 14.85 -23.56 39.37
N LEU A 189 15.52 -23.57 38.19
CA LEU A 189 15.83 -24.75 37.32
C LEU A 189 16.98 -25.62 37.93
N PRO A 190 17.42 -26.80 37.40
CA PRO A 190 17.17 -27.45 36.10
C PRO A 190 16.93 -29.00 36.14
N GLY A 191 16.84 -29.69 34.99
CA GLY A 191 16.96 -31.17 34.91
C GLY A 191 16.65 -31.82 33.55
N GLN A 192 17.53 -32.70 33.04
CA GLN A 192 17.50 -33.28 31.68
C GLN A 192 16.68 -34.58 31.49
N GLN A 193 16.10 -34.73 30.29
CA GLN A 193 16.05 -35.93 29.41
C GLN A 193 15.39 -37.28 29.83
N GLN A 194 14.41 -37.72 28.99
CA GLN A 194 14.27 -39.05 28.34
C GLN A 194 14.09 -40.34 29.22
N GLN A 195 13.50 -41.47 28.78
CA GLN A 195 13.01 -41.95 27.47
C GLN A 195 12.00 -43.14 27.65
N GLN A 196 11.02 -43.32 26.74
CA GLN A 196 10.51 -44.61 26.18
C GLN A 196 9.94 -45.76 27.09
N GLN A 197 9.05 -46.71 26.70
CA GLN A 197 8.13 -46.94 25.55
C GLN A 197 7.19 -48.17 25.84
N GLN A 198 6.46 -48.70 24.83
CA GLN A 198 5.79 -50.04 24.74
C GLN A 198 4.46 -50.23 25.52
N GLN A 199 3.47 -51.05 25.11
CA GLN A 199 3.16 -51.94 23.94
C GLN A 199 1.62 -51.86 23.67
N GLN A 200 1.03 -52.04 22.47
CA GLN A 200 0.67 -53.28 21.72
C GLN A 200 -0.13 -54.33 22.56
N GLN A 201 -1.13 -55.09 22.06
CA GLN A 201 -1.75 -55.26 20.72
C GLN A 201 -3.09 -56.07 20.82
N GLN A 202 -3.75 -56.32 19.66
CA GLN A 202 -4.57 -57.51 19.25
C GLN A 202 -6.06 -57.33 18.85
N HIS A 203 -6.53 -58.18 17.94
CA HIS A 203 -7.87 -58.28 17.33
C HIS A 203 -8.56 -59.63 17.68
N GLN A 204 -9.89 -59.77 17.47
CA GLN A 204 -10.45 -60.72 16.46
C GLN A 204 -12.01 -60.78 16.32
N SER A 205 -12.48 -60.64 15.07
CA SER A 205 -13.60 -61.33 14.35
C SER A 205 -15.01 -61.61 14.93
N GLN A 206 -16.04 -60.97 14.30
CA GLN A 206 -17.24 -61.55 13.59
C GLN A 206 -18.26 -62.51 14.31
N PRO A 207 -19.44 -62.90 13.73
CA PRO A 207 -20.06 -62.64 12.40
C PRO A 207 -21.60 -62.27 12.35
N GLN A 208 -22.13 -62.10 11.12
CA GLN A 208 -23.52 -62.34 10.61
C GLN A 208 -24.68 -61.27 10.70
N GLN A 209 -25.72 -61.48 9.85
CA GLN A 209 -26.79 -60.56 9.36
C GLN A 209 -28.22 -61.07 9.76
N PRO A 210 -29.41 -60.67 9.19
CA PRO A 210 -29.88 -59.54 8.32
C PRO A 210 -31.22 -58.88 8.87
N PRO A 211 -32.28 -58.50 8.10
CA PRO A 211 -32.48 -57.36 7.14
C PRO A 211 -33.74 -56.43 7.33
N LYS A 212 -33.68 -55.20 6.75
CA LYS A 212 -34.81 -54.38 6.13
C LYS A 212 -36.03 -53.96 7.01
N PRO A 213 -37.01 -53.12 6.55
CA PRO A 213 -37.17 -52.37 5.27
C PRO A 213 -37.42 -50.83 5.40
N GLN A 214 -37.55 -50.13 4.26
CA GLN A 214 -38.02 -48.73 4.09
C GLN A 214 -39.48 -48.66 3.58
N SER A 215 -40.06 -47.45 3.46
CA SER A 215 -41.20 -47.14 2.58
C SER A 215 -41.11 -45.72 1.98
N GLN A 216 -41.77 -45.49 0.84
CA GLN A 216 -41.65 -44.29 -0.01
C GLN A 216 -42.99 -43.55 -0.19
N ARG A 217 -42.98 -42.30 -0.70
CA ARG A 217 -43.82 -41.85 -1.85
C ARG A 217 -43.44 -40.46 -2.39
N GLN A 218 -43.99 -40.15 -3.58
CA GLN A 218 -43.56 -39.11 -4.54
C GLN A 218 -44.39 -37.80 -4.47
N PRO A 219 -43.91 -36.68 -5.06
CA PRO A 219 -44.64 -35.41 -5.20
C PRO A 219 -45.55 -35.34 -6.47
N GLN A 220 -46.23 -34.20 -6.68
CA GLN A 220 -47.04 -33.89 -7.87
C GLN A 220 -46.67 -32.53 -8.49
N GLN A 221 -46.84 -32.42 -9.81
CA GLN A 221 -46.70 -31.17 -10.58
C GLN A 221 -48.02 -30.36 -10.59
N GLN A 222 -47.92 -29.04 -10.80
CA GLN A 222 -48.98 -28.21 -11.39
C GLN A 222 -48.39 -27.05 -12.19
N SER A 223 -49.11 -26.60 -13.22
CA SER A 223 -48.69 -25.56 -14.17
C SER A 223 -49.68 -24.40 -14.23
N GLN A 224 -49.19 -23.19 -14.54
CA GLN A 224 -50.04 -22.07 -14.95
C GLN A 224 -49.25 -21.03 -15.76
N GLN A 225 -49.97 -20.21 -16.54
CA GLN A 225 -49.41 -19.33 -17.58
C GLN A 225 -49.39 -17.87 -17.13
N GLN A 226 -48.45 -17.08 -17.68
CA GLN A 226 -48.49 -15.60 -17.64
C GLN A 226 -48.49 -15.00 -19.06
N PRO A 227 -49.12 -13.83 -19.27
CA PRO A 227 -49.18 -13.17 -20.57
C PRO A 227 -47.98 -12.23 -20.83
N GLN A 228 -47.60 -12.08 -22.10
CA GLN A 228 -46.56 -11.14 -22.53
C GLN A 228 -46.98 -9.67 -22.39
N ARG A 229 -46.01 -8.81 -22.06
CA ARG A 229 -46.01 -7.38 -22.42
C ARG A 229 -44.59 -6.95 -22.82
N GLU A 230 -44.49 -6.27 -23.95
CA GLU A 230 -43.23 -5.77 -24.49
C GLU A 230 -42.79 -4.48 -23.76
N GLY A 231 -41.48 -4.37 -23.51
CA GLY A 231 -40.85 -3.16 -22.96
C GLY A 231 -39.35 -3.20 -23.26
N LYS A 232 -38.89 -2.40 -24.23
CA LYS A 232 -37.52 -2.49 -24.75
C LYS A 232 -36.48 -1.98 -23.74
N ALA A 233 -35.54 -2.83 -23.38
CA ALA A 233 -34.24 -2.46 -22.82
C ALA A 233 -33.14 -3.11 -23.69
N GLN A 234 -32.00 -2.45 -23.84
CA GLN A 234 -30.89 -2.97 -24.67
C GLN A 234 -30.04 -3.95 -23.88
N GLU A 235 -29.72 -5.09 -24.46
CA GLU A 235 -28.84 -6.09 -23.84
C GLU A 235 -27.38 -5.63 -23.85
N VAL A 236 -26.67 -6.00 -22.78
CA VAL A 236 -25.20 -6.08 -22.76
C VAL A 236 -24.89 -7.51 -22.33
N VAL A 237 -24.45 -8.33 -23.28
CA VAL A 237 -24.14 -9.74 -23.03
C VAL A 237 -23.00 -9.86 -22.03
N GLY A 238 -23.23 -10.63 -20.97
CA GLY A 238 -22.24 -10.98 -19.94
C GLY A 238 -22.49 -12.40 -19.45
N ALA A 239 -21.48 -13.26 -19.57
CA ALA A 239 -21.61 -14.69 -19.30
C ALA A 239 -21.89 -15.00 -17.82
N ARG A 240 -22.69 -16.05 -17.58
CA ARG A 240 -22.85 -16.72 -16.28
C ARG A 240 -21.80 -17.81 -16.11
N ILE A 241 -21.32 -18.00 -14.88
CA ILE A 241 -20.78 -19.25 -14.33
C ILE A 241 -21.28 -19.31 -12.87
N ASP A 242 -21.56 -20.50 -12.37
CA ASP A 242 -22.18 -20.75 -11.05
C ASP A 242 -21.18 -20.70 -9.87
N GLU A 243 -21.67 -20.41 -8.65
CA GLU A 243 -20.88 -20.34 -7.41
C GLU A 243 -21.69 -20.82 -6.17
N SER A 244 -21.09 -21.64 -5.30
CA SER A 244 -21.60 -22.13 -4.00
C SER A 244 -20.41 -22.38 -3.04
N GLU A 245 -20.52 -22.49 -1.71
CA GLU A 245 -21.69 -22.66 -0.83
C GLU A 245 -21.89 -21.50 0.19
N ASP A 246 -20.90 -20.59 0.36
CA ASP A 246 -20.99 -19.48 1.33
C ASP A 246 -22.09 -18.44 0.97
N GLU A 247 -22.63 -18.46 -0.26
CA GLU A 247 -23.68 -17.52 -0.69
C GLU A 247 -25.07 -17.82 -0.09
N GLU A 248 -25.43 -19.05 0.32
CA GLU A 248 -26.83 -19.31 0.73
C GLU A 248 -27.28 -18.44 1.93
N GLU A 249 -26.42 -18.17 2.92
CA GLU A 249 -26.80 -17.32 4.06
C GLU A 249 -26.75 -15.82 3.74
N GLU A 250 -25.82 -15.35 2.88
CA GLU A 250 -25.76 -13.92 2.49
C GLU A 250 -26.81 -13.56 1.42
N ALA A 251 -27.10 -14.46 0.47
CA ALA A 251 -28.11 -14.31 -0.57
C ALA A 251 -29.53 -14.47 -0.02
N ALA A 252 -29.78 -15.38 0.94
CA ALA A 252 -31.08 -15.47 1.60
C ALA A 252 -31.45 -14.16 2.31
N ILE A 253 -30.51 -13.52 3.02
CA ILE A 253 -30.72 -12.24 3.68
C ILE A 253 -30.93 -11.11 2.64
N ALA A 254 -30.16 -11.08 1.55
CA ALA A 254 -30.34 -10.10 0.49
C ALA A 254 -31.72 -10.24 -0.20
N LEU A 255 -32.14 -11.48 -0.47
CA LEU A 255 -33.44 -11.80 -1.06
C LEU A 255 -34.60 -11.50 -0.10
N GLU A 256 -34.45 -11.78 1.20
CA GLU A 256 -35.45 -11.44 2.22
C GLU A 256 -35.61 -9.91 2.36
N MET A 257 -34.52 -9.15 2.29
CA MET A 257 -34.58 -7.69 2.23
C MET A 257 -35.26 -7.17 0.96
N GLU A 258 -34.97 -7.74 -0.21
CA GLU A 258 -35.59 -7.31 -1.47
C GLU A 258 -37.06 -7.75 -1.60
N LEU A 259 -37.42 -8.92 -1.06
CA LEU A 259 -38.80 -9.41 -0.98
C LEU A 259 -39.62 -8.59 0.03
N THR A 260 -39.05 -8.21 1.17
CA THR A 260 -39.72 -7.30 2.13
C THR A 260 -39.99 -5.94 1.48
N ALA A 261 -39.01 -5.38 0.76
CA ALA A 261 -39.16 -4.11 0.04
C ALA A 261 -40.18 -4.15 -1.12
N LYS A 262 -40.42 -5.33 -1.72
CA LYS A 262 -41.42 -5.54 -2.78
C LYS A 262 -42.81 -5.93 -2.23
N GLY A 263 -42.86 -6.63 -1.10
CA GLY A 263 -44.09 -7.19 -0.52
C GLY A 263 -45.03 -6.16 0.12
N GLU A 264 -44.53 -5.05 0.66
CA GLU A 264 -45.34 -4.04 1.35
C GLU A 264 -46.04 -3.03 0.40
N ARG A 265 -46.18 -3.32 -0.90
CA ARG A 265 -46.72 -2.36 -1.90
C ARG A 265 -47.97 -2.79 -2.67
N GLU A 266 -48.75 -3.74 -2.16
CA GLU A 266 -50.14 -3.95 -2.61
C GLU A 266 -51.15 -3.95 -1.46
N GLY A 267 -52.11 -3.01 -1.50
CA GLY A 267 -53.36 -3.13 -0.74
C GLY A 267 -53.59 -2.23 0.47
N THR A 268 -53.53 -0.90 0.32
CA THR A 268 -54.34 -0.01 1.19
C THR A 268 -54.70 1.31 0.50
N THR A 269 -55.96 1.48 0.12
CA THR A 269 -56.49 2.73 -0.44
C THR A 269 -57.02 3.64 0.68
N GLY A 270 -56.51 4.88 0.74
CA GLY A 270 -57.13 5.96 1.53
C GLY A 270 -56.53 6.20 2.92
N GLN A 271 -55.29 6.68 2.96
CA GLN A 271 -54.86 7.62 4.00
C GLN A 271 -54.28 8.87 3.34
N GLU A 272 -54.40 10.02 4.01
CA GLU A 272 -53.95 11.31 3.52
C GLU A 272 -52.42 11.34 3.39
N GLN A 273 -51.90 12.04 2.37
CA GLN A 273 -50.47 12.36 2.33
C GLN A 273 -50.14 13.26 3.53
N PRO A 274 -49.16 12.92 4.38
CA PRO A 274 -48.71 13.84 5.42
C PRO A 274 -48.12 15.10 4.76
N PRO A 275 -48.28 16.29 5.37
CA PRO A 275 -47.79 17.53 4.78
C PRO A 275 -46.28 17.54 4.53
N ALA A 276 -45.87 18.27 3.50
CA ALA A 276 -44.46 18.50 3.18
C ALA A 276 -43.82 19.56 4.10
N ASP A 277 -43.69 19.23 5.39
CA ASP A 277 -42.82 19.90 6.35
C ASP A 277 -42.49 18.91 7.49
N SER A 278 -41.26 18.38 7.52
CA SER A 278 -40.84 17.42 8.55
C SER A 278 -40.32 18.14 9.78
N GLU A 279 -41.17 18.40 10.75
CA GLU A 279 -40.74 18.89 12.08
C GLU A 279 -39.65 17.97 12.65
N GLN A 280 -38.63 18.56 13.28
CA GLN A 280 -37.50 17.86 13.90
C GLN A 280 -37.98 17.11 15.16
N ARG A 281 -38.56 15.92 14.96
CA ARG A 281 -39.25 15.11 15.97
C ARG A 281 -38.42 14.80 17.21
N PHE A 282 -37.09 14.71 17.08
CA PHE A 282 -36.18 14.36 18.16
C PHE A 282 -35.01 15.34 18.34
N PRO A 283 -34.52 15.57 19.58
CA PRO A 283 -33.44 16.53 19.82
C PRO A 283 -32.14 16.25 19.06
N TRP A 284 -31.80 14.98 18.78
CA TRP A 284 -30.61 14.64 17.98
C TRP A 284 -30.73 15.03 16.50
N GLN A 285 -31.92 15.37 16.01
CA GLN A 285 -32.13 15.91 14.66
C GLN A 285 -31.99 17.45 14.63
N ASN A 286 -32.15 18.13 15.78
CA ASN A 286 -32.11 19.58 15.84
C ASN A 286 -30.68 20.12 15.72
N VAL A 287 -30.40 20.79 14.60
CA VAL A 287 -29.08 21.33 14.25
C VAL A 287 -28.69 22.61 14.99
N SER A 288 -29.62 23.25 15.72
CA SER A 288 -29.31 24.38 16.62
C SER A 288 -28.72 23.95 17.96
N LEU A 289 -28.78 22.65 18.29
CA LEU A 289 -28.14 22.08 19.48
C LEU A 289 -26.68 21.69 19.19
N SER A 290 -25.82 21.78 20.21
CA SER A 290 -24.42 21.34 20.11
C SER A 290 -24.31 19.84 19.82
N VAL A 291 -23.20 19.42 19.23
CA VAL A 291 -22.89 18.00 18.98
C VAL A 291 -23.08 17.17 20.27
N GLU A 292 -22.53 17.67 21.38
CA GLU A 292 -22.65 17.08 22.71
C GLU A 292 -24.12 16.95 23.17
N ALA A 293 -24.91 18.02 23.08
CA ALA A 293 -26.32 17.99 23.49
C ALA A 293 -27.16 17.02 22.64
N ARG A 294 -26.89 16.94 21.33
CA ARG A 294 -27.51 15.97 20.41
C ARG A 294 -27.14 14.52 20.77
N VAL A 295 -25.87 14.28 21.11
CA VAL A 295 -25.37 12.95 21.51
C VAL A 295 -25.97 12.50 22.84
N GLU A 296 -25.93 13.34 23.88
CA GLU A 296 -26.48 12.95 25.20
C GLU A 296 -28.00 12.74 25.15
N ALA A 297 -28.73 13.55 24.39
CA ALA A 297 -30.18 13.38 24.23
C ALA A 297 -30.54 12.04 23.57
N LEU A 298 -29.77 11.58 22.58
CA LEU A 298 -29.95 10.25 22.00
C LEU A 298 -29.51 9.15 22.96
N LEU A 299 -28.33 9.29 23.57
CA LEU A 299 -27.74 8.30 24.49
C LEU A 299 -28.65 7.97 25.69
N GLN A 300 -29.46 8.92 26.14
CA GLN A 300 -30.46 8.75 27.20
C GLN A 300 -31.71 7.97 26.76
N GLN A 301 -32.03 7.90 25.47
CA GLN A 301 -33.16 7.10 24.95
C GLN A 301 -32.77 5.66 24.61
N LEU A 302 -31.49 5.39 24.36
CA LEU A 302 -31.03 4.06 23.97
C LEU A 302 -31.02 3.07 25.15
N THR A 303 -31.69 1.93 24.98
CA THR A 303 -31.52 0.75 25.84
C THR A 303 -30.09 0.19 25.74
N PRO A 304 -29.59 -0.58 26.73
CA PRO A 304 -28.25 -1.18 26.65
C PRO A 304 -28.01 -2.01 25.38
N GLN A 305 -29.02 -2.74 24.90
CA GLN A 305 -28.96 -3.52 23.67
C GLN A 305 -28.86 -2.64 22.42
N GLN A 306 -29.68 -1.58 22.33
CA GLN A 306 -29.59 -0.58 21.26
C GLN A 306 -28.23 0.15 21.28
N LYS A 307 -27.65 0.40 22.47
CA LYS A 307 -26.28 0.94 22.62
C LYS A 307 -25.23 0.00 22.03
N VAL A 308 -25.26 -1.29 22.39
CA VAL A 308 -24.37 -2.31 21.79
C VAL A 308 -24.53 -2.39 20.27
N ALA A 309 -25.76 -2.31 19.75
CA ALA A 309 -26.00 -2.30 18.30
C ALA A 309 -25.31 -1.14 17.57
N GLN A 310 -25.04 -0.01 18.24
CA GLN A 310 -24.27 1.10 17.64
C GLN A 310 -22.77 0.79 17.49
N LEU A 311 -22.23 -0.16 18.27
CA LEU A 311 -20.79 -0.39 18.40
C LEU A 311 -20.22 -1.40 17.36
N GLN A 312 -20.94 -1.64 16.26
CA GLN A 312 -20.51 -2.54 15.18
C GLN A 312 -20.50 -1.84 13.83
N SER A 313 -19.58 -2.25 12.95
CA SER A 313 -19.40 -1.64 11.63
C SER A 313 -20.47 -1.98 10.59
N ARG A 314 -21.23 -3.07 10.77
CA ARG A 314 -22.30 -3.50 9.83
C ARG A 314 -23.56 -2.62 9.98
N PRO A 315 -24.36 -2.43 8.92
CA PRO A 315 -25.53 -1.53 8.92
C PRO A 315 -26.74 -2.05 9.72
N ASN A 316 -26.67 -3.20 10.39
CA ASN A 316 -27.72 -3.71 11.29
C ASN A 316 -27.75 -2.96 12.65
N ASN A 317 -27.75 -1.62 12.59
CA ASN A 317 -27.63 -0.70 13.73
C ASN A 317 -28.62 0.49 13.70
N GLY A 318 -29.59 0.47 12.77
CA GLY A 318 -30.72 1.40 12.76
C GLY A 318 -31.72 1.13 13.89
N ILE A 319 -32.47 2.16 14.28
CA ILE A 319 -33.50 2.12 15.34
C ILE A 319 -34.70 2.96 14.86
N PRO A 320 -35.66 2.37 14.12
CA PRO A 320 -36.74 3.10 13.46
C PRO A 320 -37.63 3.90 14.43
N GLU A 321 -37.90 3.36 15.63
CA GLU A 321 -38.73 3.99 16.66
C GLU A 321 -38.12 5.28 17.24
N LEU A 322 -36.80 5.46 17.09
CA LEU A 322 -36.04 6.68 17.44
C LEU A 322 -35.59 7.46 16.19
N ALA A 323 -36.05 7.09 14.99
CA ALA A 323 -35.60 7.65 13.71
C ALA A 323 -34.06 7.73 13.59
N VAL A 324 -33.36 6.69 14.07
CA VAL A 324 -31.92 6.49 13.85
C VAL A 324 -31.77 5.64 12.60
N PRO A 325 -31.27 6.16 11.46
CA PRO A 325 -31.06 5.33 10.28
C PRO A 325 -29.93 4.31 10.52
N ALA A 326 -29.87 3.27 9.71
CA ALA A 326 -28.70 2.38 9.65
C ALA A 326 -27.45 3.13 9.16
N PHE A 327 -26.26 2.61 9.46
CA PHE A 327 -24.98 3.21 9.05
C PHE A 327 -23.87 2.15 8.96
N ASN A 328 -23.31 1.95 7.76
CA ASN A 328 -22.11 1.15 7.53
C ASN A 328 -20.86 1.98 7.87
N TRP A 329 -19.91 1.40 8.59
CA TRP A 329 -18.62 2.02 8.89
C TRP A 329 -17.48 1.50 8.00
N GLN A 330 -17.76 0.56 7.08
CA GLN A 330 -16.75 -0.13 6.26
C GLN A 330 -16.54 0.56 4.92
N GLU A 331 -15.89 1.71 4.95
CA GLU A 331 -15.43 2.43 3.76
C GLU A 331 -13.94 2.76 3.87
N GLU A 332 -13.25 2.70 2.73
CA GLU A 332 -11.80 2.90 2.61
C GLU A 332 -11.53 4.09 1.68
N CYS A 333 -10.45 4.83 1.94
CA CYS A 333 -10.11 6.01 1.14
C CYS A 333 -8.61 6.16 0.87
N LEU A 334 -7.86 5.06 1.01
CA LEU A 334 -6.39 5.03 1.15
C LEU A 334 -5.65 5.96 0.18
N HIS A 335 -6.05 5.96 -1.10
CA HIS A 335 -5.52 6.82 -2.16
C HIS A 335 -6.59 7.18 -3.20
N GLY A 336 -7.85 7.30 -2.77
CA GLY A 336 -9.03 7.45 -3.62
C GLY A 336 -10.28 6.90 -2.93
N ALA A 337 -11.46 7.47 -3.21
CA ALA A 337 -12.69 7.06 -2.54
C ALA A 337 -13.13 5.65 -2.98
N LYS A 338 -13.00 4.66 -2.08
CA LYS A 338 -13.50 3.29 -2.28
C LYS A 338 -14.85 3.12 -1.59
N ALA A 339 -15.83 3.93 -2.01
CA ALA A 339 -17.20 3.84 -1.52
C ALA A 339 -17.89 2.56 -2.02
N GLY A 340 -18.73 1.96 -1.18
CA GLY A 340 -19.53 0.78 -1.52
C GLY A 340 -19.04 -0.50 -0.84
N GLY A 341 -18.90 -0.46 0.49
CA GLY A 341 -18.78 -1.67 1.29
C GLY A 341 -19.87 -2.70 0.91
N LEU A 342 -19.50 -3.97 0.84
CA LEU A 342 -20.33 -5.10 0.34
C LEU A 342 -20.70 -5.07 -1.16
N GLY A 343 -20.23 -4.11 -1.97
CA GLY A 343 -20.32 -4.17 -3.44
C GLY A 343 -21.72 -3.96 -4.05
N LEU A 344 -22.75 -3.85 -3.21
CA LEU A 344 -24.17 -3.74 -3.58
C LEU A 344 -24.57 -2.40 -4.23
N VAL A 345 -23.66 -1.42 -4.36
CA VAL A 345 -24.03 -0.04 -4.75
C VAL A 345 -23.19 0.53 -5.90
N SER A 346 -23.78 0.55 -7.09
CA SER A 346 -23.40 1.37 -8.27
C SER A 346 -22.03 1.05 -8.90
N ARG A 347 -21.96 0.04 -9.78
CA ARG A 347 -20.83 -0.23 -10.72
C ARG A 347 -20.51 0.92 -11.72
N SER A 348 -21.13 2.10 -11.58
CA SER A 348 -21.25 3.13 -12.62
C SER A 348 -20.65 4.51 -12.30
N LEU A 349 -20.25 4.77 -11.06
CA LEU A 349 -19.64 6.05 -10.66
C LEU A 349 -18.58 5.81 -9.57
N GLY A 350 -17.34 5.62 -9.99
CA GLY A 350 -16.18 5.45 -9.13
C GLY A 350 -15.52 6.76 -8.69
N GLY A 351 -14.61 6.69 -7.71
CA GLY A 351 -13.80 7.81 -7.27
C GLY A 351 -12.52 7.97 -8.09
N THR A 352 -11.86 9.12 -7.96
CA THR A 352 -10.51 9.36 -8.49
C THR A 352 -9.50 8.54 -7.70
N ILE A 353 -8.81 7.63 -8.39
CA ILE A 353 -7.74 6.80 -7.85
C ILE A 353 -6.40 7.45 -8.16
N TYR A 354 -5.82 8.08 -7.14
CA TYR A 354 -4.52 8.74 -7.16
C TYR A 354 -3.38 7.69 -7.14
N PRO A 355 -2.12 8.08 -7.37
CA PRO A 355 -0.97 7.24 -7.00
C PRO A 355 -1.06 6.74 -5.55
N ILE A 356 -0.57 5.54 -5.25
CA ILE A 356 -0.60 4.98 -3.88
C ILE A 356 0.37 5.73 -2.95
N ASN A 357 0.12 5.70 -1.64
CA ASN A 357 0.71 6.63 -0.64
C ASN A 357 2.24 6.70 -0.60
N ILE A 358 2.95 5.62 -0.93
CA ILE A 358 4.42 5.64 -1.02
C ILE A 358 4.91 6.62 -2.11
N ALA A 359 4.14 6.84 -3.18
CA ALA A 359 4.41 7.86 -4.19
C ALA A 359 4.18 9.30 -3.67
N TRP A 360 3.30 9.48 -2.68
CA TRP A 360 3.10 10.79 -2.02
C TRP A 360 4.32 11.12 -1.17
N ALA A 361 4.84 10.12 -0.44
CA ALA A 361 6.10 10.25 0.27
C ALA A 361 7.26 10.55 -0.68
N ALA A 362 7.32 9.87 -1.84
CA ALA A 362 8.33 10.13 -2.85
C ALA A 362 8.27 11.56 -3.43
N ALA A 363 7.10 12.20 -3.42
CA ALA A 363 6.96 13.61 -3.77
C ALA A 363 7.54 14.57 -2.71
N PHE A 364 7.57 14.20 -1.42
CA PHE A 364 7.95 15.09 -0.30
C PHE A 364 7.16 16.42 -0.31
N ASP A 365 5.86 16.37 -0.64
CA ASP A 365 4.98 17.53 -0.80
C ASP A 365 3.75 17.45 0.14
N ASN A 366 3.81 18.17 1.26
CA ASN A 366 2.76 18.15 2.28
C ASN A 366 1.48 18.88 1.84
N ASP A 367 1.60 19.88 0.97
CA ASP A 367 0.47 20.69 0.52
C ASP A 367 -0.26 20.01 -0.63
N LEU A 368 0.46 19.26 -1.48
CA LEU A 368 -0.15 18.29 -2.41
C LEU A 368 -0.82 17.13 -1.66
N ALA A 369 -0.19 16.55 -0.63
CA ALA A 369 -0.82 15.51 0.19
C ALA A 369 -2.13 16.00 0.86
N LEU A 370 -2.14 17.26 1.33
CA LEU A 370 -3.35 17.90 1.86
C LEU A 370 -4.42 18.14 0.77
N ARG A 371 -4.03 18.59 -0.43
CA ARG A 371 -4.95 18.76 -1.57
C ARG A 371 -5.59 17.45 -2.00
N VAL A 372 -4.80 16.42 -2.24
CA VAL A 372 -5.28 15.09 -2.64
C VAL A 372 -6.26 14.54 -1.60
N ALA A 373 -5.91 14.59 -0.31
CA ALA A 373 -6.81 14.12 0.73
C ALA A 373 -8.06 14.99 0.92
N SER A 374 -8.01 16.30 0.64
CA SER A 374 -9.23 17.11 0.55
C SER A 374 -10.13 16.60 -0.55
N GLN A 375 -9.60 16.41 -1.76
CA GLN A 375 -10.34 15.98 -2.93
C GLN A 375 -10.93 14.58 -2.76
N ILE A 376 -10.21 13.65 -2.12
CA ILE A 376 -10.75 12.35 -1.70
C ILE A 376 -11.95 12.55 -0.75
N GLY A 377 -11.82 13.45 0.24
CA GLY A 377 -12.94 13.80 1.12
C GLY A 377 -14.10 14.48 0.38
N ASP A 378 -13.83 15.30 -0.63
CA ASP A 378 -14.84 15.97 -1.46
C ASP A 378 -15.65 14.95 -2.28
N GLU A 379 -14.98 13.95 -2.85
CA GLU A 379 -15.66 12.84 -3.54
C GLU A 379 -16.43 11.92 -2.60
N MET A 380 -15.87 11.57 -1.44
CA MET A 380 -16.59 10.81 -0.41
C MET A 380 -17.85 11.53 0.06
N ARG A 381 -17.78 12.86 0.20
CA ARG A 381 -18.93 13.66 0.62
C ARG A 381 -19.94 13.89 -0.51
N ALA A 382 -19.50 14.01 -1.75
CA ALA A 382 -20.38 13.97 -2.91
C ALA A 382 -21.15 12.65 -3.01
N LEU A 383 -20.47 11.51 -2.82
CA LEU A 383 -21.07 10.17 -2.80
C LEU A 383 -22.08 9.99 -1.65
N TYR A 384 -21.76 10.52 -0.45
CA TYR A 384 -22.67 10.59 0.70
C TYR A 384 -23.93 11.43 0.37
N ASN A 385 -23.74 12.66 -0.11
CA ASN A 385 -24.84 13.56 -0.45
C ASN A 385 -25.71 13.01 -1.59
N ARG A 386 -25.10 12.31 -2.56
CA ARG A 386 -25.79 11.61 -3.66
C ARG A 386 -26.79 10.59 -3.11
N ARG A 387 -26.39 9.75 -2.13
CA ARG A 387 -27.28 8.74 -1.53
C ARG A 387 -28.49 9.37 -0.83
N PHE A 388 -28.29 10.48 -0.11
CA PHE A 388 -29.40 11.28 0.44
C PHE A 388 -30.33 11.83 -0.67
N ARG A 389 -29.80 12.35 -1.77
CA ARG A 389 -30.60 12.85 -2.92
C ARG A 389 -31.33 11.74 -3.68
N GLU A 390 -30.75 10.54 -3.74
CA GLU A 390 -31.35 9.36 -4.37
C GLU A 390 -32.44 8.70 -3.50
N GLY A 391 -32.62 9.14 -2.25
CA GLY A 391 -33.63 8.60 -1.32
C GLY A 391 -33.16 7.45 -0.44
N TRP A 392 -31.85 7.21 -0.35
CA TRP A 392 -31.23 6.10 0.40
C TRP A 392 -30.26 6.63 1.49
N PRO A 393 -30.74 7.43 2.48
CA PRO A 393 -29.88 8.03 3.50
C PRO A 393 -29.14 6.99 4.36
N GLU A 394 -29.73 5.80 4.57
CA GLU A 394 -29.12 4.65 5.25
C GLU A 394 -27.99 3.98 4.44
N GLN A 395 -27.82 4.36 3.18
CA GLN A 395 -26.68 3.99 2.30
C GLN A 395 -25.63 5.10 2.17
N ALA A 396 -25.78 6.21 2.91
CA ALA A 396 -24.86 7.35 2.84
C ALA A 396 -23.72 7.22 3.87
N TYR A 397 -22.51 6.92 3.41
CA TYR A 397 -21.34 6.68 4.25
C TYR A 397 -20.22 7.68 3.93
N SER A 398 -19.59 8.27 4.96
CA SER A 398 -18.49 9.24 4.82
C SER A 398 -17.34 9.03 5.82
N ASN A 399 -17.38 7.93 6.58
CA ASN A 399 -16.26 7.41 7.35
C ASN A 399 -15.15 6.89 6.42
N CYS A 400 -13.90 6.88 6.89
CA CYS A 400 -12.79 6.23 6.21
C CYS A 400 -11.89 5.48 7.19
N PHE A 401 -11.59 4.23 6.89
CA PHE A 401 -10.51 3.46 7.53
C PHE A 401 -9.13 3.85 6.99
N GLY A 402 -8.76 5.13 7.08
CA GLY A 402 -7.46 5.64 6.67
C GLY A 402 -7.18 7.05 7.21
N PRO A 403 -5.91 7.51 7.19
CA PRO A 403 -4.74 6.90 6.52
C PRO A 403 -4.06 5.76 7.28
N HIS A 404 -3.25 4.98 6.56
CA HIS A 404 -2.28 4.03 7.12
C HIS A 404 -0.97 4.80 7.39
N VAL A 405 -0.54 4.90 8.66
CA VAL A 405 0.52 5.87 9.08
C VAL A 405 1.76 5.24 9.72
N HIS A 406 1.90 3.92 9.66
CA HIS A 406 3.12 3.22 10.08
C HIS A 406 4.34 3.67 9.28
N ILE A 407 5.52 3.62 9.90
CA ILE A 407 6.78 3.65 9.15
C ILE A 407 7.04 2.29 8.48
N VAL A 408 7.68 2.31 7.31
CA VAL A 408 8.25 1.11 6.68
C VAL A 408 9.50 0.69 7.45
N ARG A 409 9.36 -0.21 8.42
CA ARG A 409 10.50 -0.79 9.17
C ARG A 409 11.31 -1.78 8.33
N ASP A 410 10.62 -2.61 7.54
CA ASP A 410 11.24 -3.67 6.74
C ASP A 410 10.72 -3.61 5.29
N PRO A 411 11.60 -3.54 4.27
CA PRO A 411 11.21 -3.43 2.86
C PRO A 411 10.44 -4.66 2.33
N ARG A 412 10.42 -5.78 3.04
CA ARG A 412 9.65 -6.98 2.66
C ARG A 412 8.16 -6.87 2.96
N TRP A 413 7.74 -5.95 3.83
CA TRP A 413 6.38 -5.88 4.34
C TRP A 413 5.35 -5.62 3.22
N GLY A 414 4.39 -6.53 3.07
CA GLY A 414 3.46 -6.53 1.93
C GLY A 414 2.62 -5.27 1.77
N ARG A 415 2.40 -4.51 2.86
CA ARG A 415 1.57 -3.30 2.87
C ARG A 415 2.37 -1.99 2.86
N MET A 416 3.70 -2.04 2.72
CA MET A 416 4.52 -0.83 2.83
C MET A 416 4.12 0.30 1.86
N ALA A 417 3.57 -0.06 0.70
CA ALA A 417 3.05 0.88 -0.32
C ALA A 417 1.90 1.78 0.18
N GLU A 418 1.15 1.32 1.18
CA GLU A 418 -0.01 2.00 1.77
C GLU A 418 0.40 3.16 2.70
N THR A 419 1.68 3.22 3.08
CA THR A 419 2.24 4.17 4.05
C THR A 419 3.04 5.30 3.38
N PHE A 420 3.61 6.21 4.17
CA PHE A 420 4.43 7.32 3.68
C PHE A 420 5.95 7.09 3.89
N GLY A 421 6.41 5.84 3.79
CA GLY A 421 7.84 5.49 3.78
C GLY A 421 8.45 5.17 5.15
N GLU A 422 9.77 5.11 5.24
CA GLU A 422 10.46 4.65 6.47
C GLU A 422 10.71 5.73 7.51
N ASP A 423 10.47 7.00 7.16
CA ASP A 423 10.77 8.14 8.03
C ASP A 423 9.55 8.56 8.90
N PRO A 424 9.70 8.71 10.23
CA PRO A 424 8.58 9.10 11.09
C PRO A 424 8.15 10.56 10.95
N LEU A 425 9.01 11.48 10.46
CA LEU A 425 8.63 12.87 10.21
C LEU A 425 7.80 12.99 8.92
N VAL A 426 8.17 12.26 7.86
CA VAL A 426 7.35 12.16 6.63
C VAL A 426 5.98 11.56 6.95
N ASN A 427 5.92 10.42 7.64
CA ASN A 427 4.65 9.80 8.03
C ASN A 427 3.80 10.68 8.96
N ALA A 428 4.41 11.39 9.91
CA ALA A 428 3.70 12.36 10.75
C ALA A 428 3.12 13.53 9.95
N ASN A 429 3.90 14.12 9.04
CA ASN A 429 3.47 15.26 8.23
C ASN A 429 2.38 14.85 7.21
N MET A 430 2.57 13.75 6.49
CA MET A 430 1.64 13.30 5.46
C MET A 430 0.40 12.63 6.04
N GLY A 431 0.52 11.85 7.12
CA GLY A 431 -0.62 11.33 7.86
C GLY A 431 -1.50 12.46 8.42
N SER A 432 -0.89 13.50 9.02
CA SER A 432 -1.64 14.66 9.52
C SER A 432 -2.14 15.61 8.43
N ALA A 433 -1.52 15.65 7.25
CA ALA A 433 -2.09 16.30 6.06
C ALA A 433 -3.31 15.52 5.54
N HIS A 434 -3.20 14.20 5.44
CA HIS A 434 -4.23 13.32 4.93
C HIS A 434 -5.49 13.35 5.82
N VAL A 435 -5.35 13.22 7.15
CA VAL A 435 -6.47 13.37 8.10
C VAL A 435 -7.15 14.75 7.96
N ARG A 436 -6.39 15.85 7.92
CA ARG A 436 -6.97 17.21 7.80
C ARG A 436 -7.72 17.41 6.48
N GLY A 437 -7.20 16.87 5.38
CA GLY A 437 -7.86 16.91 4.07
C GLY A 437 -9.21 16.20 4.10
N LEU A 438 -9.23 14.92 4.49
CA LEU A 438 -10.45 14.12 4.60
C LEU A 438 -11.50 14.79 5.49
N GLN A 439 -11.10 15.28 6.66
CA GLN A 439 -12.03 15.85 7.63
C GLN A 439 -12.60 17.21 7.21
N GLY A 440 -11.89 17.97 6.38
CA GLY A 440 -12.26 19.35 6.00
C GLY A 440 -12.23 20.36 7.15
N GLY A 441 -11.78 19.96 8.34
CA GLY A 441 -11.81 20.75 9.57
C GLY A 441 -11.22 20.02 10.78
N SER A 442 -11.11 20.74 11.90
CA SER A 442 -10.50 20.26 13.15
C SER A 442 -11.26 20.78 14.37
N GLY A 443 -11.56 19.90 15.32
CA GLY A 443 -12.22 20.22 16.59
C GLY A 443 -13.49 19.40 16.83
N THR A 444 -13.85 19.17 18.10
CA THR A 444 -14.97 18.28 18.49
C THR A 444 -16.35 18.78 18.07
N ASN A 445 -16.53 20.10 17.97
CA ASN A 445 -17.78 20.73 17.52
C ASN A 445 -17.79 21.07 16.01
N THR A 446 -16.78 20.69 15.23
CA THR A 446 -16.86 20.83 13.77
C THR A 446 -17.56 19.63 13.14
N TYR A 447 -18.35 19.90 12.11
CA TYR A 447 -18.73 18.86 11.15
C TYR A 447 -17.50 18.31 10.42
N LEU A 448 -17.65 17.11 9.86
CA LEU A 448 -16.65 16.33 9.15
C LEU A 448 -17.11 16.14 7.71
N LYS A 449 -16.23 16.43 6.76
CA LYS A 449 -16.44 16.11 5.34
C LYS A 449 -16.36 14.58 5.15
N ALA A 450 -15.30 13.96 5.67
CA ALA A 450 -15.17 12.52 5.90
C ALA A 450 -14.52 12.23 7.28
N ALA A 451 -14.91 11.15 7.96
CA ALA A 451 -14.37 10.80 9.29
C ALA A 451 -13.15 9.87 9.19
N ALA A 452 -11.95 10.44 9.31
CA ALA A 452 -10.68 9.74 9.15
C ALA A 452 -10.29 8.86 10.36
N THR A 453 -9.63 7.73 10.07
CA THR A 453 -9.18 6.71 11.02
C THR A 453 -7.69 6.41 10.83
N CYS A 454 -6.82 6.87 11.74
CA CYS A 454 -5.41 6.50 11.66
C CYS A 454 -5.21 5.01 12.02
N LYS A 455 -4.60 4.25 11.12
CA LYS A 455 -4.39 2.80 11.26
C LYS A 455 -2.92 2.37 11.06
N HIS A 456 -2.43 1.28 11.64
CA HIS A 456 -3.11 0.35 12.58
C HIS A 456 -2.35 0.36 13.93
N PHE A 457 -2.93 0.94 14.98
CA PHE A 457 -2.26 1.20 16.25
C PHE A 457 -2.09 -0.08 17.09
N ILE A 458 -0.88 -0.63 17.32
CA ILE A 458 0.42 -0.26 16.73
C ILE A 458 1.29 -1.50 16.47
N GLY A 459 2.32 -1.38 15.63
CA GLY A 459 3.32 -2.45 15.41
C GLY A 459 2.96 -3.49 14.32
N ASN A 460 1.83 -3.33 13.63
CA ASN A 460 1.43 -4.15 12.47
C ASN A 460 2.25 -3.84 11.19
N ASP A 461 3.54 -4.14 11.18
CA ASP A 461 4.42 -4.02 9.99
C ASP A 461 4.92 -5.39 9.45
N LEU A 462 4.10 -6.42 9.67
CA LEU A 462 4.25 -7.80 9.19
C LEU A 462 2.84 -8.36 8.95
N GLU A 463 2.63 -9.03 7.81
CA GLU A 463 1.34 -9.59 7.37
C GLU A 463 1.26 -11.12 7.47
N GLY A 464 2.26 -11.79 6.92
CA GLY A 464 2.27 -13.20 6.59
C GLY A 464 3.62 -13.58 5.99
N TRP A 465 4.59 -13.88 6.85
CA TRP A 465 5.98 -14.15 6.52
C TRP A 465 6.41 -15.53 6.98
N THR A 466 7.21 -16.23 6.17
CA THR A 466 7.83 -17.50 6.53
C THR A 466 9.35 -17.32 6.65
N ASP A 467 9.93 -17.75 7.76
CA ASP A 467 11.37 -17.70 7.97
C ASP A 467 12.12 -18.81 7.19
N ALA A 468 13.46 -18.76 7.20
CA ALA A 468 14.30 -19.74 6.51
C ALA A 468 14.21 -21.18 7.08
N ASN A 469 13.59 -21.37 8.24
CA ASN A 469 13.37 -22.66 8.89
C ASN A 469 11.94 -23.21 8.65
N GLY A 470 11.06 -22.44 8.00
CA GLY A 470 9.66 -22.79 7.76
C GLY A 470 8.67 -22.33 8.84
N LEU A 471 9.10 -21.48 9.79
CA LEU A 471 8.19 -20.87 10.78
C LEU A 471 7.35 -19.78 10.10
N PHE A 472 6.04 -20.01 10.01
CA PHE A 472 5.08 -19.06 9.47
C PHE A 472 4.50 -18.15 10.57
N VAL A 473 4.68 -16.84 10.41
CA VAL A 473 4.23 -15.78 11.32
C VAL A 473 3.27 -14.87 10.56
N THR A 474 2.22 -14.41 11.23
CA THR A 474 1.15 -13.57 10.63
C THR A 474 0.82 -12.38 11.51
N ARG A 475 0.22 -11.34 10.91
CA ARG A 475 -0.35 -10.19 11.64
C ARG A 475 -1.25 -10.57 12.81
N HIS A 476 -1.90 -11.73 12.73
CA HIS A 476 -2.85 -12.24 13.73
C HIS A 476 -2.21 -12.97 14.92
N ASN A 477 -0.97 -13.46 14.80
CA ASN A 477 -0.27 -14.18 15.88
C ASN A 477 1.07 -13.55 16.31
N PHE A 478 1.55 -12.54 15.59
CA PHE A 478 2.77 -11.81 15.89
C PHE A 478 2.68 -11.00 17.21
N ASP A 479 3.78 -10.97 17.96
CA ASP A 479 3.94 -10.22 19.22
C ASP A 479 5.12 -9.24 19.06
N ALA A 480 4.80 -8.00 18.67
CA ALA A 480 5.75 -6.94 18.39
C ALA A 480 6.45 -6.48 19.67
N ARG A 481 7.68 -6.94 19.88
CA ARG A 481 8.54 -6.59 21.02
C ARG A 481 9.30 -5.28 20.78
N ILE A 482 8.61 -4.17 21.01
CA ILE A 482 9.10 -2.80 20.72
C ILE A 482 9.63 -2.17 22.01
N SER A 483 10.89 -1.70 21.99
CA SER A 483 11.50 -1.00 23.13
C SER A 483 10.84 0.37 23.37
N PRO A 484 10.81 0.92 24.59
CA PRO A 484 10.26 2.26 24.85
C PRO A 484 10.93 3.37 24.00
N ALA A 485 12.23 3.24 23.74
CA ALA A 485 12.97 4.19 22.92
C ALA A 485 12.61 4.08 21.42
N ASP A 486 12.41 2.87 20.89
CA ASP A 486 11.95 2.71 19.49
C ASP A 486 10.49 3.11 19.35
N MET A 487 9.66 2.79 20.35
CA MET A 487 8.26 3.19 20.43
C MET A 487 8.14 4.71 20.30
N ARG A 488 8.85 5.48 21.13
CA ARG A 488 8.87 6.95 21.06
C ARG A 488 9.52 7.49 19.78
N ASP A 489 10.72 7.02 19.42
CA ASP A 489 11.53 7.70 18.40
C ASP A 489 11.23 7.23 16.97
N SER A 490 10.42 6.18 16.78
CA SER A 490 10.15 5.57 15.47
C SER A 490 8.68 5.22 15.24
N PHE A 491 7.99 4.55 16.18
CA PHE A 491 6.62 4.04 15.94
C PHE A 491 5.50 5.03 16.26
N LEU A 492 5.51 5.68 17.43
CA LEU A 492 4.49 6.66 17.85
C LEU A 492 4.46 7.99 17.06
N PRO A 493 5.56 8.55 16.51
CA PRO A 493 5.57 9.88 15.89
C PRO A 493 4.44 10.18 14.88
N PRO A 494 4.00 9.24 14.01
CA PRO A 494 2.89 9.51 13.10
C PRO A 494 1.53 9.51 13.80
N PHE A 495 1.34 8.61 14.77
CA PHE A 495 0.12 8.53 15.58
C PHE A 495 -0.02 9.73 16.53
N GLU A 496 1.08 10.24 17.11
CA GLU A 496 1.10 11.53 17.82
C GLU A 496 0.52 12.65 16.94
N ALA A 497 0.92 12.71 15.66
CA ALA A 497 0.48 13.75 14.73
C ALA A 497 -0.99 13.61 14.34
N CYS A 498 -1.51 12.38 14.21
CA CYS A 498 -2.96 12.14 14.04
C CYS A 498 -3.79 12.75 15.18
N VAL A 499 -3.32 12.70 16.43
CA VAL A 499 -4.02 13.31 17.57
C VAL A 499 -3.74 14.81 17.68
N ARG A 500 -2.46 15.19 17.81
CA ARG A 500 -1.99 16.56 18.11
C ARG A 500 -2.21 17.53 16.97
N ASP A 501 -1.88 17.13 15.74
CA ASP A 501 -1.75 18.04 14.60
C ASP A 501 -2.95 18.00 13.65
N ALA A 502 -3.75 16.93 13.70
CA ALA A 502 -4.88 16.72 12.80
C ALA A 502 -6.23 16.42 13.49
N GLN A 503 -6.22 16.06 14.77
CA GLN A 503 -7.42 15.73 15.55
C GLN A 503 -8.33 14.70 14.83
N ALA A 504 -7.76 13.54 14.50
CA ALA A 504 -8.47 12.44 13.87
C ALA A 504 -9.75 12.05 14.64
N ALA A 505 -10.83 11.76 13.91
CA ALA A 505 -12.10 11.32 14.48
C ALA A 505 -11.98 9.90 15.09
N SER A 506 -11.09 9.09 14.54
CA SER A 506 -11.01 7.65 14.78
C SER A 506 -9.55 7.15 14.82
N PHE A 507 -9.34 6.03 15.53
CA PHE A 507 -8.12 5.23 15.53
C PHE A 507 -8.49 3.76 15.33
N MET A 508 -7.75 3.02 14.49
CA MET A 508 -7.94 1.58 14.36
C MET A 508 -6.88 0.83 15.16
N CYS A 509 -7.29 0.01 16.13
CA CYS A 509 -6.37 -0.88 16.86
C CYS A 509 -6.02 -2.12 16.01
N SER A 510 -4.77 -2.55 16.05
CA SER A 510 -4.24 -3.59 15.17
C SER A 510 -4.55 -5.04 15.60
N TYR A 511 -4.32 -5.98 14.69
CA TYR A 511 -4.38 -7.43 14.96
C TYR A 511 -3.30 -7.93 15.93
N ASN A 512 -2.08 -7.41 15.79
CA ASN A 512 -0.91 -7.96 16.47
C ASN A 512 -0.96 -7.73 17.98
N ARG A 513 -0.14 -8.51 18.69
CA ARG A 513 0.22 -8.23 20.08
C ARG A 513 1.38 -7.22 20.11
N VAL A 514 1.42 -6.39 21.14
CA VAL A 514 2.51 -5.44 21.41
C VAL A 514 2.98 -5.71 22.84
N ASN A 515 4.27 -6.00 23.00
CA ASN A 515 4.90 -6.30 24.29
C ASN A 515 4.17 -7.36 25.15
N GLY A 516 3.39 -8.26 24.51
CA GLY A 516 2.64 -9.33 25.16
C GLY A 516 1.11 -9.26 25.00
N GLN A 517 0.52 -8.08 24.77
CA GLN A 517 -0.94 -7.87 24.81
C GLN A 517 -1.52 -7.52 23.42
N PRO A 518 -2.66 -8.09 22.97
CA PRO A 518 -3.28 -7.74 21.69
C PRO A 518 -3.74 -6.28 21.68
N SER A 519 -3.42 -5.51 20.65
CA SER A 519 -3.64 -4.04 20.65
C SER A 519 -5.07 -3.65 21.02
N CYS A 520 -6.09 -4.33 20.48
CA CYS A 520 -7.49 -4.03 20.74
C CYS A 520 -8.02 -4.37 22.15
N VAL A 521 -7.22 -5.02 23.01
CA VAL A 521 -7.50 -5.17 24.46
C VAL A 521 -6.38 -4.61 25.34
N ASN A 522 -5.39 -3.92 24.76
CA ASN A 522 -4.25 -3.40 25.50
C ASN A 522 -4.60 -2.05 26.14
N ARG A 523 -5.10 -2.08 27.38
CA ARG A 523 -5.48 -0.88 28.15
C ARG A 523 -4.32 0.10 28.39
N GLU A 524 -3.07 -0.38 28.44
CA GLU A 524 -1.87 0.47 28.56
C GLU A 524 -1.68 1.31 27.28
N LEU A 525 -1.87 0.72 26.10
CA LEU A 525 -1.84 1.46 24.83
C LEU A 525 -3.09 2.33 24.64
N LEU A 526 -4.29 1.80 24.90
CA LEU A 526 -5.56 2.45 24.51
C LEU A 526 -6.09 3.48 25.51
N GLN A 527 -5.73 3.39 26.80
CA GLN A 527 -5.90 4.51 27.75
C GLN A 527 -4.56 5.21 27.94
N GLY A 528 -3.58 4.52 28.51
CA GLY A 528 -2.33 5.11 29.01
C GLY A 528 -1.54 5.89 27.97
N VAL A 529 -1.36 5.35 26.76
CA VAL A 529 -0.65 6.05 25.67
C VAL A 529 -1.62 6.91 24.85
N LEU A 530 -2.65 6.33 24.25
CA LEU A 530 -3.49 7.01 23.27
C LEU A 530 -4.35 8.13 23.89
N ARG A 531 -4.88 7.96 25.10
CA ARG A 531 -5.80 8.92 25.71
C ARG A 531 -5.13 9.76 26.80
N ASP A 532 -4.40 9.16 27.71
CA ASP A 532 -3.81 9.88 28.85
C ASP A 532 -2.53 10.65 28.45
N GLN A 533 -1.65 10.08 27.62
CA GLN A 533 -0.45 10.76 27.13
C GLN A 533 -0.72 11.61 25.88
N MET A 534 -1.40 11.08 24.86
CA MET A 534 -1.64 11.80 23.59
C MET A 534 -2.91 12.68 23.59
N GLY A 535 -3.87 12.46 24.50
CA GLY A 535 -5.09 13.27 24.60
C GLY A 535 -6.22 12.90 23.63
N PHE A 536 -6.26 11.68 23.09
CA PHE A 536 -7.23 11.29 22.05
C PHE A 536 -8.70 11.25 22.52
N GLN A 537 -9.53 12.13 21.93
CA GLN A 537 -10.95 12.26 22.25
C GLN A 537 -11.90 11.47 21.34
N GLY A 538 -11.40 10.92 20.22
CA GLY A 538 -12.19 10.19 19.24
C GLY A 538 -12.57 8.77 19.68
N TYR A 539 -13.13 8.00 18.74
CA TYR A 539 -13.46 6.59 18.95
C TYR A 539 -12.31 5.66 18.49
N VAL A 540 -12.20 4.49 19.10
CA VAL A 540 -11.32 3.41 18.64
C VAL A 540 -12.15 2.29 18.01
N VAL A 541 -11.80 1.91 16.79
CA VAL A 541 -12.38 0.76 16.06
C VAL A 541 -11.38 -0.39 16.00
N THR A 542 -11.85 -1.64 16.00
CA THR A 542 -10.96 -2.78 15.71
C THR A 542 -10.59 -2.86 14.24
N ASP A 543 -9.42 -3.41 13.93
CA ASP A 543 -9.20 -4.02 12.62
C ASP A 543 -10.22 -5.18 12.39
N CYS A 544 -10.48 -5.52 11.15
CA CYS A 544 -11.66 -6.28 10.76
C CYS A 544 -11.54 -7.77 11.12
N THR A 545 -12.49 -8.26 11.93
CA THR A 545 -12.45 -9.56 12.64
C THR A 545 -11.36 -9.68 13.71
N ALA A 546 -10.69 -8.59 14.12
CA ALA A 546 -9.54 -8.70 15.04
C ALA A 546 -9.89 -9.41 16.36
N LEU A 547 -11.10 -9.21 16.90
CA LEU A 547 -11.59 -9.94 18.08
C LEU A 547 -11.67 -11.46 17.84
N THR A 548 -12.25 -11.91 16.72
CA THR A 548 -12.27 -13.34 16.35
C THR A 548 -10.87 -13.90 16.13
N ARG A 549 -9.90 -13.10 15.65
CA ARG A 549 -8.51 -13.56 15.46
C ARG A 549 -7.75 -13.68 16.78
N MET A 550 -7.84 -12.69 17.68
CA MET A 550 -7.09 -12.69 18.95
C MET A 550 -7.59 -13.71 19.99
N VAL A 551 -8.80 -14.27 19.82
CA VAL A 551 -9.29 -15.39 20.64
C VAL A 551 -8.85 -16.76 20.13
N GLN A 552 -8.10 -16.84 19.03
CA GLN A 552 -7.44 -18.08 18.63
C GLN A 552 -6.23 -18.34 19.54
N LYS A 553 -5.89 -19.61 19.81
CA LYS A 553 -4.73 -19.93 20.65
C LYS A 553 -3.45 -19.57 19.89
N PRO A 554 -2.62 -18.62 20.38
CA PRO A 554 -1.37 -18.27 19.71
C PRO A 554 -0.36 -19.41 19.85
N PRO A 555 0.67 -19.47 18.98
CA PRO A 555 1.81 -20.38 19.17
C PRO A 555 2.50 -20.17 20.53
N GLU A 556 2.65 -18.91 20.95
CA GLU A 556 3.32 -18.52 22.18
C GLU A 556 2.60 -17.38 22.92
N GLY A 557 2.68 -17.38 24.26
CA GLY A 557 2.10 -16.34 25.12
C GLY A 557 0.65 -16.60 25.57
N PRO A 558 0.02 -15.63 26.26
CA PRO A 558 -1.32 -15.77 26.83
C PRO A 558 -2.40 -16.07 25.79
N TYR A 559 -3.22 -17.09 26.09
CA TYR A 559 -4.43 -17.42 25.33
C TYR A 559 -5.59 -16.50 25.75
N VAL A 560 -5.63 -15.30 25.18
CA VAL A 560 -6.54 -14.22 25.61
C VAL A 560 -8.02 -14.59 25.41
N ALA A 561 -8.83 -14.27 26.41
CA ALA A 561 -10.25 -14.64 26.54
C ALA A 561 -10.58 -16.16 26.45
N HIS A 562 -9.57 -17.03 26.29
CA HIS A 562 -9.69 -18.49 26.18
C HIS A 562 -10.68 -18.98 25.11
N GLY A 563 -10.75 -18.31 23.96
CA GLY A 563 -11.66 -18.65 22.86
C GLY A 563 -13.06 -18.01 22.95
N ASN A 564 -13.39 -17.34 24.05
CA ASN A 564 -14.72 -16.76 24.26
C ASN A 564 -14.83 -15.36 23.62
N LYS A 565 -15.57 -15.25 22.50
CA LYS A 565 -15.82 -13.98 21.80
C LYS A 565 -16.54 -12.93 22.65
N HIS A 566 -17.53 -13.32 23.46
CA HIS A 566 -18.22 -12.38 24.37
C HIS A 566 -17.24 -11.72 25.33
N ARG A 567 -16.39 -12.54 25.99
CA ARG A 567 -15.35 -12.06 26.89
C ARG A 567 -14.32 -11.17 26.18
N ALA A 568 -13.98 -11.46 24.93
CA ALA A 568 -13.07 -10.60 24.15
C ALA A 568 -13.69 -9.23 23.84
N SER A 569 -14.97 -9.17 23.47
CA SER A 569 -15.69 -7.91 23.26
C SER A 569 -15.76 -7.07 24.54
N SER A 570 -16.06 -7.68 25.69
CA SER A 570 -16.07 -6.99 26.98
C SER A 570 -14.68 -6.47 27.38
N LEU A 571 -13.63 -7.29 27.18
CA LEU A 571 -12.24 -6.87 27.43
C LEU A 571 -11.79 -5.73 26.50
N ALA A 572 -12.24 -5.71 25.24
CA ALA A 572 -11.92 -4.66 24.29
C ALA A 572 -12.53 -3.32 24.71
N LEU A 573 -13.81 -3.33 25.11
CA LEU A 573 -14.50 -2.15 25.62
C LEU A 573 -13.85 -1.65 26.93
N GLN A 574 -13.58 -2.55 27.88
CA GLN A 574 -12.86 -2.23 29.14
C GLN A 574 -11.42 -1.73 28.92
N ALA A 575 -10.80 -2.06 27.77
CA ALA A 575 -9.48 -1.53 27.40
C ALA A 575 -9.56 -0.14 26.75
N GLY A 576 -10.65 0.19 26.06
CA GLY A 576 -10.85 1.47 25.37
C GLY A 576 -11.11 1.41 23.88
N THR A 577 -11.36 0.21 23.34
CA THR A 577 -11.90 -0.01 21.99
C THR A 577 -13.40 0.26 22.04
N ASP A 578 -13.86 1.31 21.36
CA ASP A 578 -15.25 1.77 21.45
C ASP A 578 -16.19 1.01 20.49
N MET A 579 -15.67 0.44 19.40
CA MET A 579 -16.47 -0.35 18.44
C MET A 579 -15.65 -1.40 17.68
N GLY A 580 -16.33 -2.38 17.06
CA GLY A 580 -15.71 -3.43 16.26
C GLY A 580 -15.94 -3.29 14.75
N CYS A 581 -14.89 -3.50 13.96
CA CYS A 581 -15.06 -3.91 12.57
C CYS A 581 -15.43 -5.41 12.54
N HIS A 582 -16.73 -5.68 12.39
CA HIS A 582 -17.39 -6.96 12.74
C HIS A 582 -17.29 -7.32 14.25
N ASP A 583 -17.86 -8.47 14.62
CA ASP A 583 -17.74 -9.16 15.92
C ASP A 583 -18.19 -8.43 17.21
N PHE A 584 -18.40 -7.12 17.23
CA PHE A 584 -18.80 -6.43 18.47
C PHE A 584 -20.22 -6.80 18.95
N GLY A 585 -21.07 -7.37 18.08
CA GLY A 585 -22.38 -7.92 18.46
C GLY A 585 -22.32 -9.08 19.46
N TYR A 586 -21.15 -9.68 19.72
CA TYR A 586 -20.98 -10.63 20.83
C TYR A 586 -20.89 -9.95 22.21
N LEU A 587 -20.82 -8.61 22.30
CA LEU A 587 -20.74 -7.89 23.58
C LEU A 587 -22.00 -8.13 24.44
N ASN A 588 -21.82 -8.81 25.57
CA ASN A 588 -22.88 -9.02 26.56
C ASN A 588 -22.95 -7.83 27.53
N VAL A 589 -24.12 -7.20 27.62
CA VAL A 589 -24.35 -5.99 28.45
C VAL A 589 -24.19 -6.22 29.96
N THR A 590 -24.20 -7.47 30.45
CA THR A 590 -23.96 -7.76 31.87
C THR A 590 -22.47 -7.78 32.24
N ASP A 591 -21.59 -7.81 31.24
CA ASP A 591 -20.17 -8.10 31.42
C ASP A 591 -19.30 -6.82 31.34
N VAL A 592 -19.95 -5.66 31.22
CA VAL A 592 -19.40 -4.30 31.23
C VAL A 592 -20.28 -3.39 32.07
N SER A 593 -19.73 -2.30 32.60
CA SER A 593 -20.54 -1.31 33.33
C SER A 593 -21.31 -0.39 32.38
N ALA A 594 -22.43 0.16 32.86
CA ALA A 594 -23.22 1.16 32.12
C ALA A 594 -22.38 2.40 31.75
N GLN A 595 -21.46 2.82 32.62
CA GLN A 595 -20.57 3.97 32.34
C GLN A 595 -19.62 3.70 31.18
N GLU A 596 -19.05 2.49 31.11
CA GLU A 596 -18.15 2.10 30.01
C GLU A 596 -18.91 2.00 28.68
N LEU A 597 -20.08 1.35 28.69
CA LEU A 597 -20.97 1.23 27.52
C LEU A 597 -21.43 2.60 27.01
N ASP A 598 -21.85 3.49 27.92
CA ASP A 598 -22.26 4.85 27.59
C ASP A 598 -21.10 5.67 27.02
N GLN A 599 -19.88 5.48 27.53
CA GLN A 599 -18.71 6.22 27.06
C GLN A 599 -18.24 5.76 25.67
N ALA A 600 -18.32 4.47 25.36
CA ALA A 600 -18.09 3.95 24.02
C ALA A 600 -19.14 4.49 23.03
N THR A 601 -20.43 4.35 23.39
CA THR A 601 -21.55 4.80 22.56
C THR A 601 -21.51 6.32 22.32
N ARG A 602 -21.18 7.12 23.33
CA ARG A 602 -20.99 8.59 23.23
C ARG A 602 -19.97 8.96 22.14
N ARG A 603 -18.81 8.31 22.10
CA ARG A 603 -17.75 8.57 21.10
C ARG A 603 -18.20 8.20 19.68
N VAL A 604 -18.84 7.04 19.54
CA VAL A 604 -19.36 6.53 18.26
C VAL A 604 -20.49 7.43 17.73
N LEU A 605 -21.48 7.80 18.57
CA LEU A 605 -22.54 8.73 18.20
C LEU A 605 -22.02 10.13 17.88
N THR A 606 -20.99 10.61 18.59
CA THR A 606 -20.32 11.89 18.28
C THR A 606 -19.80 11.90 16.85
N ALA A 607 -19.19 10.81 16.36
CA ALA A 607 -18.76 10.72 14.97
C ALA A 607 -19.92 10.69 13.97
N ARG A 608 -21.06 10.05 14.28
CA ARG A 608 -22.26 10.06 13.42
C ARG A 608 -22.90 11.45 13.35
N VAL A 609 -23.06 12.14 14.49
CA VAL A 609 -23.57 13.52 14.54
C VAL A 609 -22.65 14.49 13.81
N ARG A 610 -21.32 14.38 13.97
CA ARG A 610 -20.34 15.20 13.24
C ARG A 610 -20.28 14.92 11.73
N GLN A 611 -20.79 13.81 11.22
CA GLN A 611 -20.96 13.59 9.78
C GLN A 611 -22.29 14.15 9.24
N GLY A 612 -23.16 14.68 10.10
CA GLY A 612 -24.49 15.17 9.73
C GLY A 612 -25.54 14.08 9.52
N HIS A 613 -25.29 12.84 9.98
CA HIS A 613 -26.15 11.67 9.73
C HIS A 613 -27.56 11.73 10.37
N PHE A 614 -27.85 12.77 11.15
CA PHE A 614 -29.17 13.04 11.71
C PHE A 614 -29.76 14.38 11.24
N ASN A 615 -29.14 15.04 10.27
CA ASN A 615 -29.61 16.29 9.67
C ASN A 615 -30.55 15.96 8.48
N THR A 616 -31.44 16.89 8.12
CA THR A 616 -32.08 16.86 6.79
C THR A 616 -31.04 17.19 5.70
N LEU A 617 -31.35 16.94 4.43
CA LEU A 617 -30.49 17.38 3.32
C LEU A 617 -30.36 18.92 3.25
N ALA A 618 -31.37 19.68 3.71
CA ALA A 618 -31.31 21.14 3.76
C ALA A 618 -30.39 21.65 4.88
N ASP A 619 -30.35 20.94 6.02
CA ASP A 619 -29.47 21.25 7.15
C ASP A 619 -28.09 20.57 7.03
N MET A 620 -27.79 19.90 5.91
CA MET A 620 -26.63 19.03 5.79
C MET A 620 -25.34 19.83 5.57
N PRO A 621 -24.28 19.62 6.37
CA PRO A 621 -22.98 20.25 6.12
C PRO A 621 -22.38 19.69 4.83
N PHE A 622 -21.76 20.58 4.04
CA PHE A 622 -21.19 20.29 2.73
C PHE A 622 -22.21 19.80 1.68
N ALA A 623 -23.51 20.13 1.83
CA ALA A 623 -24.58 19.75 0.90
C ALA A 623 -24.42 20.30 -0.52
N GLU A 624 -23.56 21.29 -0.72
CA GLU A 624 -23.15 21.83 -2.02
C GLU A 624 -22.31 20.85 -2.85
N LEU A 625 -21.69 19.83 -2.23
CA LEU A 625 -20.93 18.81 -2.96
C LEU A 625 -21.88 17.82 -3.67
N ASP A 626 -21.71 17.68 -4.97
CA ASP A 626 -22.51 16.80 -5.83
C ASP A 626 -21.64 15.99 -6.79
N ASN A 627 -22.29 15.28 -7.73
CA ASN A 627 -21.61 14.40 -8.67
C ASN A 627 -20.54 15.10 -9.53
N SER A 628 -20.55 16.43 -9.66
CA SER A 628 -19.51 17.18 -10.39
C SER A 628 -18.14 17.18 -9.70
N ALA A 629 -18.08 16.88 -8.40
CA ALA A 629 -16.82 16.66 -7.68
C ALA A 629 -16.20 15.28 -7.97
N ILE A 630 -17.02 14.28 -8.32
CA ILE A 630 -16.58 12.89 -8.53
C ILE A 630 -15.86 12.79 -9.87
N GLY A 631 -14.54 12.58 -9.87
CA GLY A 631 -13.77 12.54 -11.11
C GLY A 631 -13.52 13.91 -11.75
N ALA A 632 -13.68 15.00 -11.00
CA ALA A 632 -13.48 16.35 -11.51
C ALA A 632 -12.12 16.51 -12.21
N GLU A 633 -12.05 17.31 -13.27
CA GLU A 633 -10.80 17.51 -14.04
C GLU A 633 -9.65 17.99 -13.14
N ALA A 634 -9.94 18.82 -12.13
CA ALA A 634 -8.96 19.26 -11.14
C ALA A 634 -8.42 18.11 -10.25
N HIS A 635 -9.22 17.08 -9.98
CA HIS A 635 -8.81 15.90 -9.21
C HIS A 635 -7.90 15.02 -10.07
N LEU A 636 -8.29 14.76 -11.33
CA LEU A 636 -7.46 14.04 -12.31
C LEU A 636 -6.12 14.76 -12.57
N ALA A 637 -6.14 16.09 -12.70
CA ALA A 637 -4.94 16.91 -12.82
C ALA A 637 -4.04 16.82 -11.57
N THR A 638 -4.62 16.77 -10.37
CA THR A 638 -3.87 16.63 -9.10
C THR A 638 -3.29 15.21 -8.96
N ALA A 639 -4.00 14.17 -9.39
CA ALA A 639 -3.47 12.81 -9.51
C ALA A 639 -2.31 12.71 -10.52
N ARG A 640 -2.38 13.45 -11.64
CA ARG A 640 -1.29 13.57 -12.61
C ARG A 640 -0.07 14.31 -12.04
N GLU A 641 -0.29 15.42 -11.32
CA GLU A 641 0.77 16.18 -10.63
C GLU A 641 1.51 15.29 -9.61
N LEU A 642 0.76 14.53 -8.83
CA LEU A 642 1.28 13.57 -7.85
C LEU A 642 2.10 12.46 -8.53
N ALA A 643 1.68 11.97 -9.70
CA ALA A 643 2.45 10.99 -10.46
C ALA A 643 3.77 11.57 -11.02
N VAL A 644 3.78 12.81 -11.52
CA VAL A 644 5.02 13.51 -11.93
C VAL A 644 5.98 13.66 -10.75
N LYS A 645 5.47 14.15 -9.61
CA LYS A 645 6.28 14.43 -8.42
C LYS A 645 6.71 13.18 -7.66
N GLY A 646 5.96 12.07 -7.74
CA GLY A 646 6.27 10.82 -7.05
C GLY A 646 7.16 9.85 -7.83
N THR A 647 7.27 10.01 -9.16
CA THR A 647 8.11 9.16 -10.02
C THR A 647 9.59 9.47 -9.81
N VAL A 648 10.39 8.43 -9.54
CA VAL A 648 11.82 8.52 -9.20
C VAL A 648 12.66 7.94 -10.34
N LEU A 649 13.57 8.73 -10.89
CA LEU A 649 14.57 8.26 -11.84
C LEU A 649 15.75 7.68 -11.05
N LEU A 650 15.99 6.37 -11.18
CA LEU A 650 17.02 5.63 -10.45
C LEU A 650 18.33 5.52 -11.23
N LYS A 651 18.24 5.42 -12.55
CA LYS A 651 19.39 5.37 -13.47
C LYS A 651 19.09 6.15 -14.74
N ASN A 652 20.06 6.87 -15.28
CA ASN A 652 20.05 7.44 -16.63
C ASN A 652 21.48 7.63 -17.15
N GLU A 653 21.98 6.62 -17.87
CA GLU A 653 23.29 6.59 -18.53
C GLU A 653 23.14 6.77 -20.04
N GLY A 654 24.21 7.20 -20.72
CA GLY A 654 24.24 7.40 -22.17
C GLY A 654 23.35 8.52 -22.72
N GLY A 655 22.55 9.18 -21.87
CA GLY A 655 21.55 10.15 -22.30
C GLY A 655 20.34 9.52 -22.98
N VAL A 656 20.02 8.26 -22.65
CA VAL A 656 18.87 7.52 -23.24
C VAL A 656 17.54 8.18 -22.90
N LEU A 657 17.43 8.83 -21.73
CA LEU A 657 16.29 9.68 -21.39
C LEU A 657 16.68 11.16 -21.20
N PRO A 658 15.80 12.10 -21.57
CA PRO A 658 14.47 11.88 -22.17
C PRO A 658 14.54 11.39 -23.63
N LEU A 659 13.55 10.59 -24.01
CA LEU A 659 13.29 10.21 -25.40
C LEU A 659 13.01 11.46 -26.24
N ARG A 660 13.39 11.42 -27.52
CA ARG A 660 13.24 12.54 -28.46
C ARG A 660 12.21 12.18 -29.54
N PRO A 661 10.94 12.61 -29.43
CA PRO A 661 9.87 12.15 -30.34
C PRO A 661 10.20 12.30 -31.82
N ALA A 662 10.78 13.43 -32.23
CA ALA A 662 11.16 13.71 -33.62
C ALA A 662 12.39 12.94 -34.14
N ALA A 663 12.82 11.89 -33.45
CA ALA A 663 13.93 11.00 -33.83
C ALA A 663 13.64 9.53 -33.45
N ILE A 664 12.36 9.16 -33.36
CA ILE A 664 11.89 7.83 -32.98
C ILE A 664 10.75 7.44 -33.94
N ASP A 665 11.03 6.51 -34.85
CA ASP A 665 10.04 5.98 -35.79
C ASP A 665 9.32 4.75 -35.19
N ARG A 666 9.96 4.03 -34.26
CA ARG A 666 9.47 2.75 -33.73
C ARG A 666 9.88 2.47 -32.28
N VAL A 667 8.93 2.04 -31.45
CA VAL A 667 9.16 1.76 -30.00
C VAL A 667 8.60 0.40 -29.63
N ALA A 668 9.41 -0.47 -29.00
CA ALA A 668 8.93 -1.71 -28.41
C ALA A 668 8.53 -1.52 -26.94
N LEU A 669 7.33 -1.99 -26.59
CA LEU A 669 6.81 -2.04 -25.21
C LEU A 669 6.71 -3.51 -24.78
N ILE A 670 7.60 -3.93 -23.87
CA ILE A 670 7.73 -5.30 -23.39
C ILE A 670 7.36 -5.35 -21.92
N GLY A 671 6.56 -6.32 -21.47
CA GLY A 671 6.21 -6.48 -20.05
C GLY A 671 4.79 -7.00 -19.80
N PRO A 672 4.52 -7.63 -18.64
CA PRO A 672 3.23 -8.28 -18.38
C PRO A 672 2.07 -7.30 -18.14
N PHE A 673 2.35 -6.01 -17.90
CA PHE A 673 1.31 -5.00 -17.62
C PHE A 673 1.23 -3.85 -18.63
N VAL A 674 1.82 -4.00 -19.82
CA VAL A 674 1.81 -2.97 -20.87
C VAL A 674 0.39 -2.53 -21.24
N ASP A 675 -0.60 -3.42 -21.21
CA ASP A 675 -2.03 -3.05 -21.32
C ASP A 675 -2.94 -3.69 -20.26
N GLU A 676 -2.44 -3.90 -19.03
CA GLU A 676 -3.25 -4.43 -17.90
C GLU A 676 -3.59 -3.32 -16.88
N PRO A 677 -4.83 -2.80 -16.87
CA PRO A 677 -5.23 -1.67 -16.01
C PRO A 677 -5.06 -1.90 -14.50
N SER A 678 -5.30 -3.10 -13.98
CA SER A 678 -5.32 -3.35 -12.54
C SER A 678 -3.93 -3.40 -11.90
N TYR A 679 -2.89 -3.67 -12.68
CA TYR A 679 -1.51 -3.80 -12.18
C TYR A 679 -0.95 -2.47 -11.62
N ILE A 680 -1.36 -1.34 -12.20
CA ILE A 680 -0.84 0.01 -11.88
C ILE A 680 -1.65 0.76 -10.81
N LEU A 681 -2.67 0.13 -10.22
CA LEU A 681 -3.55 0.75 -9.22
C LEU A 681 -3.21 0.42 -7.75
N GLY A 682 -2.37 -0.58 -7.49
CA GLY A 682 -1.99 -0.96 -6.11
C GLY A 682 -3.10 -1.71 -5.35
N LYS A 683 -3.45 -1.27 -4.13
CA LYS A 683 -4.45 -1.92 -3.25
C LYS A 683 -5.32 -0.87 -2.54
N TYR A 684 -6.55 -1.25 -2.20
CA TYR A 684 -7.59 -0.40 -1.58
C TYR A 684 -8.22 0.67 -2.48
N PHE A 685 -7.98 0.63 -3.79
CA PHE A 685 -8.79 1.36 -4.78
C PHE A 685 -10.21 0.79 -4.90
N GLY A 686 -11.13 1.59 -5.44
CA GLY A 686 -12.52 1.23 -5.75
C GLY A 686 -12.80 1.21 -7.25
N ALA A 687 -14.07 1.38 -7.65
CA ALA A 687 -14.35 1.77 -9.03
C ALA A 687 -13.63 3.09 -9.34
N THR A 688 -13.14 3.24 -10.56
CA THR A 688 -12.44 4.44 -11.05
C THR A 688 -13.43 5.45 -11.64
N SER A 689 -13.15 6.74 -11.48
CA SER A 689 -13.97 7.82 -12.03
C SER A 689 -13.83 8.00 -13.55
N SER A 690 -12.76 7.48 -14.14
CA SER A 690 -12.49 7.45 -15.58
C SER A 690 -11.90 6.12 -16.01
N LYS A 691 -11.85 5.84 -17.32
CA LYS A 691 -11.01 4.76 -17.85
C LYS A 691 -9.56 4.96 -17.38
N VAL A 692 -8.91 3.85 -16.99
CA VAL A 692 -7.50 3.82 -16.58
C VAL A 692 -6.60 3.93 -17.81
N ILE A 693 -5.57 4.76 -17.73
CA ILE A 693 -4.56 4.91 -18.77
C ILE A 693 -3.44 3.89 -18.52
N THR A 694 -3.34 2.90 -19.39
CA THR A 694 -2.29 1.87 -19.38
C THR A 694 -0.99 2.36 -20.04
N PRO A 695 0.16 1.69 -19.84
CA PRO A 695 1.41 2.05 -20.51
C PRO A 695 1.32 2.15 -22.03
N LEU A 696 0.64 1.20 -22.69
CA LEU A 696 0.37 1.21 -24.13
C LEU A 696 -0.31 2.51 -24.57
N LYS A 697 -1.44 2.84 -23.93
CA LYS A 697 -2.27 4.01 -24.26
C LYS A 697 -1.55 5.32 -23.95
N ALA A 698 -0.75 5.36 -22.87
CA ALA A 698 0.07 6.51 -22.51
C ALA A 698 1.19 6.75 -23.53
N MET A 699 1.88 5.71 -24.00
CA MET A 699 2.95 5.83 -24.99
C MET A 699 2.40 6.17 -26.39
N GLN A 700 1.27 5.57 -26.80
CA GLN A 700 0.57 5.96 -28.03
C GLN A 700 0.18 7.45 -28.03
N ALA A 701 -0.31 7.98 -26.90
CA ALA A 701 -0.65 9.39 -26.77
C ALA A 701 0.57 10.33 -26.64
N ALA A 702 1.74 9.81 -26.22
CA ALA A 702 2.97 10.58 -26.08
C ALA A 702 3.82 10.62 -27.35
N LEU A 703 3.70 9.60 -28.22
CA LEU A 703 4.42 9.42 -29.48
C LEU A 703 3.45 9.05 -30.62
N PRO A 704 2.52 9.96 -31.02
CA PRO A 704 1.45 9.63 -31.96
C PRO A 704 1.94 9.28 -33.37
N ASP A 705 3.10 9.80 -33.78
CA ASP A 705 3.70 9.55 -35.09
C ASP A 705 4.56 8.27 -35.13
N ALA A 706 4.84 7.65 -33.97
CA ALA A 706 5.73 6.50 -33.86
C ALA A 706 4.97 5.15 -33.89
N ASN A 707 5.58 4.15 -34.52
CA ASN A 707 5.06 2.80 -34.59
C ASN A 707 5.27 2.07 -33.25
N ILE A 708 4.24 2.05 -32.41
CA ILE A 708 4.26 1.36 -31.10
C ILE A 708 4.07 -0.15 -31.28
N VAL A 709 5.13 -0.90 -30.99
CA VAL A 709 5.18 -2.37 -31.07
C VAL A 709 4.82 -2.96 -29.71
N TYR A 710 3.75 -3.73 -29.69
CA TYR A 710 3.28 -4.47 -28.52
C TYR A 710 2.80 -5.85 -28.94
N ASN A 711 3.20 -6.88 -28.19
CA ASN A 711 2.76 -8.26 -28.40
C ASN A 711 1.97 -8.73 -27.18
N ALA A 712 0.64 -8.72 -27.32
CA ALA A 712 -0.27 -9.15 -26.25
C ALA A 712 -0.06 -10.61 -25.82
N SER A 713 0.45 -11.47 -26.70
CA SER A 713 0.76 -12.87 -26.37
C SER A 713 2.02 -12.99 -25.50
N THR A 714 3.12 -12.28 -25.80
CA THR A 714 4.31 -12.35 -24.93
C THR A 714 4.11 -11.62 -23.61
N ALA A 715 3.26 -10.58 -23.57
CA ALA A 715 2.82 -9.96 -22.32
C ALA A 715 1.91 -10.88 -21.48
N ARG A 716 0.87 -11.48 -22.07
CA ARG A 716 -0.07 -12.39 -21.37
C ARG A 716 0.55 -13.75 -21.02
N PHE A 717 1.69 -14.10 -21.59
CA PHE A 717 2.45 -15.31 -21.24
C PHE A 717 3.91 -14.97 -20.96
N PHE A 718 4.17 -14.00 -20.09
CA PHE A 718 5.51 -13.47 -19.80
C PHE A 718 6.44 -14.52 -19.19
N THR A 719 7.16 -15.26 -20.05
CA THR A 719 8.11 -16.32 -19.68
C THR A 719 9.45 -16.17 -20.40
N THR A 720 10.46 -16.89 -19.92
CA THR A 720 11.81 -16.89 -20.51
C THR A 720 11.90 -17.36 -21.96
N ASP A 721 10.82 -17.94 -22.50
CA ASP A 721 10.77 -18.51 -23.84
C ASP A 721 10.42 -17.44 -24.89
N ASN A 722 9.73 -16.37 -24.46
CA ASN A 722 9.48 -15.17 -25.28
C ASN A 722 10.76 -14.36 -25.57
N ALA A 723 11.83 -14.61 -24.82
CA ALA A 723 13.00 -13.73 -24.76
C ALA A 723 13.65 -13.44 -26.13
N GLN A 724 13.55 -14.35 -27.10
CA GLN A 724 14.00 -14.10 -28.46
C GLN A 724 13.06 -13.12 -29.18
N ALA A 725 11.75 -13.37 -29.18
CA ALA A 725 10.77 -12.51 -29.84
C ALA A 725 10.72 -11.10 -29.23
N ASP A 726 10.83 -10.98 -27.90
CA ASP A 726 10.90 -9.70 -27.21
C ASP A 726 12.22 -8.96 -27.51
N ALA A 727 13.34 -9.68 -27.66
CA ALA A 727 14.62 -9.09 -28.07
C ALA A 727 14.65 -8.69 -29.56
N ASP A 728 14.05 -9.49 -30.45
CA ASP A 728 13.90 -9.16 -31.87
C ASP A 728 13.02 -7.91 -32.03
N ALA A 729 11.97 -7.77 -31.21
CA ALA A 729 11.14 -6.57 -31.15
C ALA A 729 11.92 -5.34 -30.62
N CYS A 730 12.76 -5.51 -29.59
CA CYS A 730 13.70 -4.45 -29.17
C CYS A 730 14.64 -4.05 -30.32
N GLU A 731 15.25 -5.02 -31.01
CA GLU A 731 16.27 -4.77 -32.03
C GLU A 731 15.71 -4.04 -33.25
N ALA A 732 14.49 -4.43 -33.66
CA ALA A 732 13.73 -3.80 -34.73
C ALA A 732 13.11 -2.44 -34.35
N SER A 733 13.41 -1.88 -33.17
CA SER A 733 12.86 -0.60 -32.67
C SER A 733 13.98 0.38 -32.28
N ASP A 734 13.71 1.68 -32.30
CA ASP A 734 14.71 2.70 -31.90
C ASP A 734 14.91 2.73 -30.39
N VAL A 735 13.82 2.44 -29.67
CA VAL A 735 13.73 2.40 -28.20
C VAL A 735 13.05 1.10 -27.79
N CYS A 736 13.58 0.41 -26.77
CA CYS A 736 12.88 -0.68 -26.11
C CYS A 736 12.61 -0.35 -24.64
N ILE A 737 11.34 -0.40 -24.24
CA ILE A 737 10.88 -0.07 -22.89
C ILE A 737 10.33 -1.34 -22.22
N LEU A 738 10.97 -1.74 -21.12
CA LEU A 738 10.61 -2.89 -20.31
C LEU A 738 9.80 -2.43 -19.09
N PHE A 739 8.55 -2.85 -19.03
CA PHE A 739 7.61 -2.61 -17.94
C PHE A 739 7.65 -3.82 -16.99
N LEU A 740 8.31 -3.68 -15.84
CA LEU A 740 8.62 -4.76 -14.89
C LEU A 740 8.16 -4.44 -13.47
N GLY A 741 8.21 -5.42 -12.57
CA GLY A 741 7.87 -5.26 -11.15
C GLY A 741 6.69 -6.13 -10.69
N HIS A 742 5.94 -5.65 -9.70
CA HIS A 742 5.02 -6.45 -8.89
C HIS A 742 3.59 -5.91 -8.87
N ARG A 743 2.63 -6.82 -8.74
CA ARG A 743 1.21 -6.54 -8.48
C ARG A 743 0.92 -6.69 -6.99
N MET A 744 0.16 -5.76 -6.42
CA MET A 744 -0.35 -5.93 -5.05
C MET A 744 -1.56 -6.86 -5.00
N SER A 745 -1.67 -7.68 -3.97
CA SER A 745 -2.83 -8.56 -3.73
C SER A 745 -4.15 -7.79 -3.62
N THR A 746 -5.12 -8.10 -4.48
CA THR A 746 -6.52 -7.65 -4.40
C THR A 746 -7.44 -8.77 -3.89
N LYS A 747 -8.65 -8.45 -3.41
CA LYS A 747 -9.63 -9.49 -3.00
C LYS A 747 -9.98 -10.46 -4.14
N GLN A 748 -10.09 -9.98 -5.38
CA GLN A 748 -10.34 -10.82 -6.55
C GLN A 748 -9.22 -11.87 -6.72
N SER A 749 -7.95 -11.45 -6.60
CA SER A 749 -6.80 -12.36 -6.68
C SER A 749 -6.66 -13.36 -5.51
N GLN A 750 -7.38 -13.15 -4.39
CA GLN A 750 -7.38 -14.10 -3.26
C GLN A 750 -8.32 -15.29 -3.50
N TRP A 751 -9.47 -15.07 -4.17
CA TRP A 751 -10.39 -16.14 -4.58
C TRP A 751 -9.96 -16.79 -5.91
N GLN A 752 -9.50 -16.00 -6.89
CA GLN A 752 -9.04 -16.50 -8.19
C GLN A 752 -7.70 -17.27 -8.13
N ARG A 753 -7.18 -17.51 -6.92
CA ARG A 753 -5.91 -18.18 -6.61
C ARG A 753 -5.72 -19.52 -7.32
N GLU A 754 -6.82 -20.23 -7.55
CA GLU A 754 -6.85 -21.57 -8.14
C GLU A 754 -6.97 -21.50 -9.68
N LYS A 755 -7.77 -20.56 -10.21
CA LYS A 755 -7.86 -20.29 -11.66
C LYS A 755 -6.56 -19.69 -12.24
N PHE A 756 -5.72 -19.02 -11.44
CA PHE A 756 -4.43 -18.44 -11.88
C PHE A 756 -3.21 -19.38 -11.83
N LEU A 757 -3.35 -20.66 -11.42
CA LEU A 757 -2.19 -21.56 -11.26
C LEU A 757 -1.37 -21.81 -12.54
N GLY A 758 -1.93 -21.56 -13.74
CA GLY A 758 -1.20 -21.60 -15.01
C GLY A 758 -0.29 -20.40 -15.30
N HIS A 759 -0.50 -19.24 -14.66
CA HIS A 759 0.19 -17.99 -14.98
C HIS A 759 1.28 -17.64 -13.96
N GLN A 760 2.49 -18.21 -14.13
CA GLN A 760 3.58 -18.08 -13.17
C GLN A 760 4.09 -16.63 -12.90
N TYR A 761 3.75 -15.67 -13.76
CA TYR A 761 4.16 -14.26 -13.66
C TYR A 761 3.14 -13.36 -12.93
N ASP A 762 1.93 -13.84 -12.64
CA ASP A 762 0.87 -13.09 -11.92
C ASP A 762 0.71 -13.60 -10.47
N ARG A 763 1.79 -14.14 -9.91
CA ARG A 763 1.82 -14.52 -8.49
C ARG A 763 1.84 -13.27 -7.62
N LEU A 764 1.04 -13.30 -6.56
CA LEU A 764 0.98 -12.23 -5.57
C LEU A 764 2.30 -12.19 -4.78
N VAL A 765 3.13 -11.20 -5.08
CA VAL A 765 4.44 -11.00 -4.43
C VAL A 765 4.27 -10.24 -3.13
N GLU A 766 3.42 -9.21 -3.11
CA GLU A 766 3.23 -8.31 -1.97
C GLU A 766 1.76 -7.87 -1.81
N GLY A 767 1.36 -7.56 -0.58
CA GLY A 767 0.05 -6.98 -0.25
C GLY A 767 -0.41 -7.36 1.15
N GLU A 768 -1.59 -6.91 1.59
CA GLU A 768 -2.18 -7.46 2.82
C GLU A 768 -2.29 -8.99 2.72
N GLY A 769 -1.87 -9.68 3.79
CA GLY A 769 -1.76 -11.13 3.87
C GLY A 769 -0.51 -11.76 3.23
N TYR A 770 0.35 -10.98 2.56
CA TYR A 770 1.49 -11.49 1.78
C TYR A 770 2.75 -10.63 1.94
N ASP A 771 3.68 -11.05 2.80
CA ASP A 771 5.02 -10.46 2.87
C ASP A 771 5.99 -11.11 1.88
N ARG A 772 6.96 -10.32 1.39
CA ARG A 772 8.03 -10.83 0.53
C ARG A 772 9.07 -11.61 1.33
N THR A 773 9.58 -12.71 0.78
CA THR A 773 10.72 -13.43 1.36
C THR A 773 12.07 -12.94 0.82
N SER A 774 12.09 -12.39 -0.40
CA SER A 774 13.24 -11.79 -1.09
C SER A 774 12.91 -10.38 -1.56
N LEU A 775 13.92 -9.53 -1.78
CA LEU A 775 13.75 -8.21 -2.40
C LEU A 775 13.86 -8.24 -3.93
N LYS A 776 14.23 -9.36 -4.56
CA LYS A 776 14.39 -9.45 -6.02
C LYS A 776 13.07 -9.32 -6.79
N LEU A 777 13.16 -9.13 -8.10
CA LEU A 777 12.06 -9.46 -9.02
C LEU A 777 11.72 -10.95 -8.93
N MET A 778 10.51 -11.32 -9.35
CA MET A 778 10.18 -12.72 -9.64
C MET A 778 11.16 -13.32 -10.65
N ASP A 779 11.68 -14.52 -10.34
CA ASP A 779 12.58 -15.34 -11.16
C ASP A 779 12.33 -15.28 -12.68
N THR A 780 11.05 -15.30 -13.08
CA THR A 780 10.64 -15.27 -14.49
C THR A 780 10.93 -13.93 -15.15
N GLN A 781 10.64 -12.80 -14.49
CA GLN A 781 10.96 -11.47 -15.00
C GLN A 781 12.48 -11.23 -14.98
N GLU A 782 13.15 -11.67 -13.92
CA GLU A 782 14.60 -11.53 -13.76
C GLU A 782 15.35 -12.23 -14.91
N LYS A 783 15.07 -13.52 -15.14
CA LYS A 783 15.70 -14.29 -16.22
C LYS A 783 15.31 -13.78 -17.62
N LEU A 784 14.12 -13.18 -17.77
CA LEU A 784 13.66 -12.65 -19.06
C LEU A 784 14.36 -11.33 -19.42
N TRP A 785 14.44 -10.34 -18.51
CA TRP A 785 15.16 -9.09 -18.82
C TRP A 785 16.65 -9.36 -19.06
N GLN A 786 17.26 -10.28 -18.29
CA GLN A 786 18.65 -10.71 -18.50
C GLN A 786 18.85 -11.36 -19.88
N ARG A 787 17.93 -12.22 -20.34
CA ARG A 787 17.99 -12.81 -21.69
C ARG A 787 17.83 -11.76 -22.79
N ILE A 788 16.83 -10.87 -22.68
CA ILE A 788 16.62 -9.78 -23.64
C ILE A 788 17.88 -8.92 -23.73
N ALA A 789 18.45 -8.53 -22.59
CA ALA A 789 19.65 -7.70 -22.55
C ALA A 789 20.85 -8.35 -23.28
N ASN A 790 20.99 -9.68 -23.21
CA ASN A 790 22.05 -10.43 -23.89
C ASN A 790 21.81 -10.69 -25.40
N LEU A 791 20.59 -10.46 -25.91
CA LEU A 791 20.20 -10.80 -27.29
C LEU A 791 20.08 -9.59 -28.24
N THR A 792 19.73 -8.41 -27.74
CA THR A 792 19.61 -7.16 -28.54
C THR A 792 20.80 -6.21 -28.32
N THR A 793 21.03 -5.26 -29.24
CA THR A 793 21.97 -4.13 -29.14
C THR A 793 21.31 -2.76 -28.82
N LYS A 794 20.01 -2.55 -29.05
CA LYS A 794 19.27 -1.29 -28.77
C LYS A 794 19.03 -0.99 -27.27
N PRO A 795 19.50 0.14 -26.68
CA PRO A 795 19.55 0.34 -25.22
C PRO A 795 18.18 0.21 -24.53
N LEU A 796 18.16 -0.45 -23.37
CA LEU A 796 16.92 -0.73 -22.64
C LEU A 796 16.57 0.41 -21.66
N VAL A 797 15.31 0.83 -21.66
CA VAL A 797 14.69 1.65 -20.62
C VAL A 797 13.81 0.74 -19.76
N VAL A 798 13.91 0.81 -18.44
CA VAL A 798 13.07 0.02 -17.52
C VAL A 798 12.15 0.95 -16.74
N VAL A 799 10.87 0.59 -16.66
CA VAL A 799 9.84 1.29 -15.87
C VAL A 799 9.22 0.30 -14.89
N LEU A 800 9.33 0.61 -13.60
CA LEU A 800 9.00 -0.30 -12.50
C LEU A 800 7.68 0.09 -11.82
N THR A 801 6.71 -0.83 -11.81
CA THR A 801 5.51 -0.76 -10.96
C THR A 801 5.71 -1.67 -9.75
N HIS A 802 5.52 -1.17 -8.53
CA HIS A 802 5.72 -1.95 -7.29
C HIS A 802 5.25 -1.20 -6.04
N GLY A 803 5.07 -1.96 -4.96
CA GLY A 803 4.91 -1.43 -3.61
C GLY A 803 6.25 -1.26 -2.89
N GLY A 804 7.02 -2.35 -2.75
CA GLY A 804 8.31 -2.35 -2.05
C GLY A 804 9.54 -2.28 -2.97
N PRO A 805 10.73 -1.88 -2.46
CA PRO A 805 11.93 -1.73 -3.27
C PRO A 805 12.42 -3.08 -3.81
N ILE A 806 12.95 -3.07 -5.03
CA ILE A 806 13.37 -4.26 -5.78
C ILE A 806 14.90 -4.32 -5.80
N ASP A 807 15.56 -5.46 -5.54
CA ASP A 807 17.02 -5.52 -5.70
C ASP A 807 17.40 -5.44 -7.19
N LEU A 808 17.81 -4.25 -7.61
CA LEU A 808 18.20 -3.92 -8.98
C LEU A 808 19.71 -4.04 -9.19
N SER A 809 20.47 -4.71 -8.30
CA SER A 809 21.94 -4.75 -8.35
C SER A 809 22.49 -5.21 -9.71
N GLU A 810 21.95 -6.29 -10.28
CA GLU A 810 22.36 -6.82 -11.59
C GLU A 810 21.87 -5.92 -12.74
N MET A 811 20.65 -5.40 -12.64
CA MET A 811 20.02 -4.54 -13.65
C MET A 811 20.69 -3.17 -13.77
N ALA A 812 21.02 -2.52 -12.65
CA ALA A 812 21.69 -1.23 -12.63
C ALA A 812 23.16 -1.33 -13.07
N ALA A 813 23.85 -2.42 -12.70
CA ALA A 813 25.22 -2.69 -13.14
C ALA A 813 25.33 -3.07 -14.62
N SER A 814 24.23 -3.45 -15.26
CA SER A 814 24.21 -3.77 -16.68
C SER A 814 24.47 -2.52 -17.54
N PRO A 815 25.52 -2.50 -18.41
CA PRO A 815 25.75 -1.40 -19.36
C PRO A 815 24.67 -1.35 -20.47
N ARG A 816 23.78 -2.34 -20.44
CA ARG A 816 22.72 -2.61 -21.40
C ARG A 816 21.41 -1.91 -21.02
N VAL A 817 21.22 -1.66 -19.73
CA VAL A 817 20.11 -0.88 -19.17
C VAL A 817 20.55 0.57 -19.06
N GLY A 818 20.07 1.40 -19.98
CA GLY A 818 20.40 2.82 -20.04
C GLY A 818 19.67 3.63 -18.97
N ALA A 819 18.39 3.33 -18.71
CA ALA A 819 17.61 4.05 -17.71
C ALA A 819 16.69 3.14 -16.90
N ILE A 820 16.41 3.53 -15.65
CA ILE A 820 15.49 2.85 -14.74
C ILE A 820 14.64 3.90 -14.02
N LEU A 821 13.31 3.76 -14.05
CA LEU A 821 12.35 4.57 -13.31
C LEU A 821 11.54 3.70 -12.34
N SER A 822 11.25 4.23 -11.16
CA SER A 822 10.18 3.74 -10.28
C SER A 822 9.00 4.69 -10.37
N MET A 823 7.81 4.14 -10.68
CA MET A 823 6.53 4.87 -10.68
C MET A 823 5.55 4.38 -9.60
N TRP A 824 6.03 3.52 -8.69
CA TRP A 824 5.25 2.89 -7.61
C TRP A 824 3.99 2.20 -8.16
N HIS A 825 2.79 2.58 -7.70
CA HIS A 825 1.54 2.37 -8.44
C HIS A 825 0.95 3.75 -8.77
N PRO A 826 0.97 4.20 -10.04
CA PRO A 826 0.67 5.59 -10.43
C PRO A 826 -0.82 5.95 -10.49
N GLY A 827 -1.75 5.05 -10.17
CA GLY A 827 -3.19 5.35 -10.19
C GLY A 827 -3.76 5.55 -11.61
N GLN A 828 -5.02 6.00 -11.70
CA GLN A 828 -5.81 5.83 -12.94
C GLN A 828 -5.34 6.68 -14.14
N VAL A 829 -4.71 7.84 -13.89
CA VAL A 829 -4.16 8.73 -14.94
C VAL A 829 -2.66 8.93 -14.88
N GLY A 830 -1.98 8.45 -13.82
CA GLY A 830 -0.56 8.75 -13.59
C GLY A 830 0.38 8.17 -14.65
N MET A 831 -0.03 7.13 -15.38
CA MET A 831 0.77 6.62 -16.50
C MET A 831 0.96 7.66 -17.62
N ALA A 832 0.01 8.59 -17.81
CA ALA A 832 0.17 9.71 -18.72
C ALA A 832 1.18 10.77 -18.22
N ALA A 833 1.48 10.81 -16.91
CA ALA A 833 2.58 11.61 -16.37
C ALA A 833 3.93 10.90 -16.59
N VAL A 834 3.99 9.59 -16.40
CA VAL A 834 5.20 8.79 -16.64
C VAL A 834 5.59 8.81 -18.12
N ALA A 835 4.63 8.78 -19.04
CA ALA A 835 4.90 8.96 -20.46
C ALA A 835 5.43 10.36 -20.80
N ASP A 836 4.88 11.43 -20.19
CA ASP A 836 5.41 12.80 -20.32
C ASP A 836 6.84 12.94 -19.78
N ILE A 837 7.18 12.23 -18.70
CA ILE A 837 8.57 12.10 -18.21
C ILE A 837 9.43 11.40 -19.26
N LEU A 838 9.02 10.22 -19.74
CA LEU A 838 9.79 9.45 -20.73
C LEU A 838 10.12 10.27 -21.97
N VAL A 839 9.17 11.07 -22.50
CA VAL A 839 9.40 11.94 -23.69
C VAL A 839 9.89 13.36 -23.36
N GLY A 840 10.28 13.64 -22.11
CA GLY A 840 10.91 14.91 -21.73
C GLY A 840 10.01 16.14 -21.78
N LYS A 841 8.68 15.99 -21.74
CA LYS A 841 7.75 17.12 -21.53
C LYS A 841 7.81 17.67 -20.10
N THR A 842 8.28 16.85 -19.15
CA THR A 842 8.57 17.27 -17.77
C THR A 842 9.75 16.46 -17.20
N ALA A 843 10.42 17.00 -16.19
CA ALA A 843 11.52 16.33 -15.51
C ALA A 843 11.03 15.44 -14.36
N PRO A 844 11.59 14.22 -14.17
CA PRO A 844 11.33 13.45 -12.97
C PRO A 844 11.89 14.19 -11.75
N SER A 845 11.14 14.17 -10.66
CA SER A 845 11.40 15.00 -9.48
C SER A 845 10.99 14.37 -8.15
N GLY A 846 10.69 13.06 -8.16
CA GLY A 846 10.54 12.26 -6.95
C GLY A 846 11.88 11.85 -6.35
N ARG A 847 11.86 11.54 -5.06
CA ARG A 847 12.98 11.00 -4.30
C ARG A 847 12.54 9.76 -3.53
N LEU A 848 13.47 8.91 -3.14
CA LEU A 848 13.14 7.68 -2.42
C LEU A 848 12.66 7.96 -0.98
N PRO A 849 11.45 7.52 -0.58
CA PRO A 849 10.95 7.61 0.79
C PRO A 849 11.33 6.39 1.65
N VAL A 850 12.11 5.46 1.09
CA VAL A 850 12.62 4.23 1.71
C VAL A 850 14.04 3.95 1.23
N THR A 851 14.86 3.33 2.07
CA THR A 851 16.20 2.90 1.71
C THR A 851 16.11 1.65 0.82
N TRP A 852 16.87 1.66 -0.27
CA TRP A 852 16.78 0.64 -1.31
C TRP A 852 17.87 -0.41 -1.12
N TYR A 853 17.60 -1.38 -0.25
CA TYR A 853 18.54 -2.44 0.13
C TYR A 853 18.76 -3.47 -0.98
N ARG A 854 19.90 -4.17 -0.90
CA ARG A 854 20.17 -5.40 -1.65
C ARG A 854 19.50 -6.60 -0.97
N ASP A 855 19.27 -7.68 -1.70
CA ASP A 855 18.59 -8.88 -1.21
C ASP A 855 19.31 -9.56 -0.02
N SER A 856 20.63 -9.32 0.14
CA SER A 856 21.41 -9.77 1.31
C SER A 856 20.85 -9.28 2.64
N TYR A 857 20.18 -8.13 2.68
CA TYR A 857 19.45 -7.61 3.85
C TYR A 857 18.48 -8.65 4.42
N THR A 858 17.82 -9.44 3.55
CA THR A 858 16.80 -10.41 3.98
C THR A 858 17.36 -11.55 4.83
N GLN A 859 18.65 -11.85 4.65
CA GLN A 859 19.40 -12.89 5.37
C GLN A 859 20.04 -12.35 6.65
N GLN A 860 20.31 -11.04 6.71
CA GLN A 860 20.90 -10.37 7.88
C GLN A 860 19.86 -10.16 8.99
N LEU A 861 18.61 -9.87 8.64
CA LEU A 861 17.54 -9.53 9.59
C LEU A 861 16.30 -10.43 9.42
N PRO A 862 15.79 -11.10 10.47
CA PRO A 862 14.44 -11.68 10.44
C PRO A 862 13.39 -10.56 10.44
N MET A 863 12.22 -10.78 9.82
CA MET A 863 11.16 -9.75 9.83
C MET A 863 10.57 -9.52 11.23
N THR A 864 10.63 -10.51 12.12
CA THR A 864 10.04 -10.45 13.47
C THR A 864 10.82 -9.61 14.49
N ASP A 865 12.08 -9.23 14.21
CA ASP A 865 12.87 -8.39 15.12
C ASP A 865 12.52 -6.92 14.96
N MET A 866 11.82 -6.35 15.95
CA MET A 866 11.30 -4.97 15.91
C MET A 866 12.34 -3.90 16.26
N ARG A 867 13.59 -4.26 16.60
CA ARG A 867 14.63 -3.28 16.91
C ARG A 867 14.89 -2.37 15.71
N MET A 868 14.94 -1.06 15.96
CA MET A 868 15.32 -0.08 14.94
C MET A 868 16.82 0.20 15.01
N ARG A 869 17.34 0.32 16.24
CA ARG A 869 18.71 0.71 16.57
C ARG A 869 19.72 -0.40 16.28
N ALA A 870 20.90 -0.02 15.80
CA ALA A 870 22.05 -0.92 15.68
C ALA A 870 22.71 -1.22 17.03
N ASP A 871 23.33 -2.39 17.16
CA ASP A 871 24.25 -2.77 18.24
C ASP A 871 25.53 -3.42 17.69
N GLY A 872 26.37 -4.01 18.54
CA GLY A 872 27.62 -4.66 18.12
C GLY A 872 27.47 -5.93 17.27
N SER A 873 26.25 -6.42 17.09
CA SER A 873 25.87 -7.63 16.34
C SER A 873 24.71 -7.40 15.36
N TYR A 874 23.91 -6.35 15.57
CA TYR A 874 22.72 -6.03 14.80
C TYR A 874 22.93 -4.74 13.97
N PRO A 875 22.76 -4.76 12.63
CA PRO A 875 23.06 -3.60 11.78
C PRO A 875 22.05 -2.45 11.88
N GLY A 876 20.97 -2.58 12.65
CA GLY A 876 19.89 -1.58 12.71
C GLY A 876 18.95 -1.64 11.51
N ARG A 877 18.05 -0.67 11.37
CA ARG A 877 17.07 -0.55 10.27
C ARG A 877 16.86 0.89 9.85
N THR A 878 16.42 1.10 8.60
CA THR A 878 16.19 2.42 7.95
C THR A 878 17.47 3.27 7.85
N TYR A 879 17.45 4.31 7.01
CA TYR A 879 18.54 5.28 6.84
C TYR A 879 18.99 5.94 8.17
N ARG A 880 18.12 5.90 9.19
CA ARG A 880 18.35 6.48 10.52
C ARG A 880 19.33 5.71 11.38
N TYR A 881 19.35 4.37 11.30
CA TYR A 881 20.13 3.53 12.21
C TYR A 881 20.98 2.48 11.49
N TRP A 882 20.83 2.32 10.17
CA TRP A 882 21.53 1.30 9.40
C TRP A 882 23.05 1.50 9.39
N ARG A 883 23.78 0.47 9.84
CA ARG A 883 25.25 0.36 9.88
C ARG A 883 25.77 -0.90 9.18
N GLY A 884 24.92 -1.57 8.40
CA GLY A 884 25.28 -2.72 7.56
C GLY A 884 25.84 -2.30 6.19
N ASP A 885 25.76 -3.21 5.20
CA ASP A 885 26.25 -2.98 3.84
C ASP A 885 25.62 -1.73 3.20
N ALA A 886 26.38 -0.99 2.38
CA ALA A 886 25.86 0.17 1.68
C ALA A 886 24.65 -0.20 0.79
N PRO A 887 23.52 0.53 0.88
CA PRO A 887 22.33 0.25 0.08
C PRO A 887 22.61 0.47 -1.41
N LEU A 888 21.72 0.00 -2.27
CA LEU A 888 21.80 0.25 -3.70
C LEU A 888 21.45 1.70 -4.04
N PHE A 889 20.46 2.26 -3.34
CA PHE A 889 20.10 3.68 -3.37
C PHE A 889 19.70 4.14 -1.96
N GLU A 890 20.14 5.31 -1.53
CA GLU A 890 19.87 5.87 -0.20
C GLU A 890 18.47 6.52 -0.12
N PHE A 891 17.92 6.62 1.10
CA PHE A 891 16.72 7.42 1.36
C PHE A 891 16.96 8.88 0.92
N GLY A 892 16.06 9.43 0.10
CA GLY A 892 16.21 10.75 -0.52
C GLY A 892 16.96 10.77 -1.85
N PHE A 893 17.49 9.64 -2.33
CA PHE A 893 18.07 9.54 -3.67
C PHE A 893 17.00 9.76 -4.76
N GLY A 894 17.41 10.33 -5.90
CA GLY A 894 16.54 10.53 -7.05
C GLY A 894 17.19 11.45 -8.08
N LEU A 895 17.36 10.96 -9.30
CA LEU A 895 17.93 11.71 -10.42
C LEU A 895 16.87 12.61 -11.09
N SER A 896 17.32 13.56 -11.90
CA SER A 896 16.47 14.41 -12.73
C SER A 896 17.15 14.71 -14.06
N TYR A 897 16.39 15.19 -15.05
CA TYR A 897 16.97 15.75 -16.29
C TYR A 897 17.57 17.13 -16.07
N VAL A 898 17.17 17.81 -14.98
CA VAL A 898 17.67 19.14 -14.61
C VAL A 898 18.80 19.03 -13.60
N ARG A 899 19.88 19.79 -13.87
CA ARG A 899 21.00 19.97 -12.94
C ARG A 899 20.72 21.12 -11.98
N TRP A 900 20.88 20.85 -10.70
CA TRP A 900 20.70 21.81 -9.62
C TRP A 900 22.04 22.26 -9.04
N GLU A 901 22.22 23.57 -8.85
CA GLU A 901 23.34 24.15 -8.11
C GLU A 901 22.85 24.64 -6.74
N PHE A 902 23.65 24.36 -5.69
CA PHE A 902 23.36 24.75 -4.31
C PHE A 902 24.41 25.76 -3.84
N GLY A 903 23.96 26.99 -3.58
CA GLY A 903 24.80 28.05 -2.99
C GLY A 903 25.12 27.79 -1.52
N THR A 904 26.13 28.50 -0.98
CA THR A 904 26.61 28.31 0.39
C THR A 904 25.49 28.43 1.44
N PRO A 905 25.34 27.45 2.36
CA PRO A 905 24.34 27.51 3.42
C PRO A 905 24.49 28.72 4.32
N LYS A 906 23.35 29.23 4.79
CA LYS A 906 23.25 30.35 5.74
C LYS A 906 22.56 29.84 7.00
N LEU A 907 23.26 29.89 8.12
CA LEU A 907 22.72 29.56 9.44
C LEU A 907 22.39 30.84 10.20
N ARG A 908 21.20 30.90 10.80
CA ARG A 908 20.74 32.04 11.62
C ARG A 908 20.15 31.53 12.93
N VAL A 909 20.95 31.57 13.99
CA VAL A 909 20.50 31.27 15.36
C VAL A 909 19.49 32.33 15.81
N LEU A 910 18.41 31.89 16.43
CA LEU A 910 17.38 32.75 17.01
C LEU A 910 17.67 32.88 18.50
N ARG A 911 17.85 34.11 18.99
CA ARG A 911 17.96 34.35 20.44
C ARG A 911 16.64 33.97 21.11
N GLU A 912 16.71 33.12 22.13
CA GLU A 912 15.56 32.84 22.99
C GLU A 912 14.99 34.16 23.55
N ARG A 913 13.68 34.38 23.38
CA ARG A 913 12.97 35.35 24.21
C ARG A 913 12.79 34.69 25.59
N ALA A 914 13.40 35.25 26.63
CA ALA A 914 13.41 34.69 27.98
C ALA A 914 12.02 34.42 28.62
N GLY A 915 10.92 34.84 28.00
CA GLY A 915 9.56 34.50 28.41
C GLY A 915 9.13 33.06 28.08
N THR A 916 9.52 32.49 26.93
CA THR A 916 9.03 31.17 26.49
C THR A 916 9.55 30.03 27.37
N ALA A 917 10.76 30.16 27.91
CA ALA A 917 11.36 29.17 28.81
C ALA A 917 10.52 28.92 30.08
N ARG A 918 9.77 29.93 30.57
CA ARG A 918 8.88 29.78 31.74
C ARG A 918 7.59 29.01 31.45
N GLN A 919 7.05 29.08 30.24
CA GLN A 919 5.90 28.25 29.84
C GLN A 919 6.32 26.79 29.64
N LEU A 920 7.53 26.55 29.11
CA LEU A 920 8.12 25.22 28.92
C LEU A 920 8.70 24.59 30.21
N ALA A 921 8.51 25.23 31.37
CA ALA A 921 8.93 24.73 32.69
C ALA A 921 7.75 24.16 33.51
N ALA A 922 6.51 24.48 33.14
CA ALA A 922 5.34 23.80 33.66
C ALA A 922 5.12 22.51 32.85
N GLY A 923 5.41 21.35 33.45
CA GLY A 923 5.26 20.03 32.82
C GLY A 923 3.81 19.57 32.66
N GLY A 924 2.91 20.46 32.22
CA GLY A 924 1.50 20.15 31.99
C GLY A 924 1.28 19.54 30.62
N SER A 925 0.44 18.49 30.56
CA SER A 925 -0.11 17.99 29.31
C SER A 925 -1.10 19.03 28.75
N SER A 926 -0.58 19.92 27.91
CA SER A 926 -1.36 20.96 27.21
C SER A 926 -1.06 20.91 25.71
N SER A 927 -2.09 20.69 24.91
CA SER A 927 -2.01 20.56 23.46
C SER A 927 -1.62 21.87 22.76
N GLY A 928 -0.82 21.75 21.69
CA GLY A 928 -0.65 22.81 20.66
C GLY A 928 0.77 23.32 20.43
N ASN A 929 1.60 23.45 21.47
CA ASN A 929 2.92 24.11 21.33
C ASN A 929 4.01 23.15 20.80
N ALA A 930 4.27 23.22 19.49
CA ALA A 930 5.46 22.61 18.89
C ALA A 930 6.75 23.22 19.46
N ALA A 931 7.82 22.41 19.56
CA ALA A 931 9.12 22.81 20.08
C ALA A 931 9.63 24.12 19.43
N PRO A 932 10.23 25.05 20.22
CA PRO A 932 10.62 26.37 19.74
C PRO A 932 11.70 26.29 18.65
N VAL A 933 11.62 27.18 17.68
CA VAL A 933 12.66 27.33 16.65
C VAL A 933 13.88 28.00 17.29
N VAL A 934 15.02 27.32 17.26
CA VAL A 934 16.31 27.80 17.80
C VAL A 934 17.26 28.30 16.72
N ALA A 935 17.08 27.85 15.47
CA ALA A 935 17.82 28.35 14.31
C ALA A 935 16.99 28.18 13.04
N THR A 936 17.21 29.04 12.05
CA THR A 936 16.82 28.77 10.65
C THR A 936 18.08 28.43 9.86
N ALA A 937 18.06 27.30 9.15
CA ALA A 937 19.06 26.96 8.14
C ALA A 937 18.48 27.26 6.76
N ALA A 938 19.25 27.87 5.87
CA ALA A 938 18.77 28.22 4.53
C ALA A 938 19.82 27.93 3.46
N VAL A 939 19.36 27.57 2.26
CA VAL A 939 20.21 27.29 1.09
C VAL A 939 19.62 27.98 -0.13
N GLN A 940 20.49 28.40 -1.05
CA GLN A 940 20.08 28.92 -2.35
C GLN A 940 20.13 27.78 -3.36
N LEU A 941 19.07 27.59 -4.12
CA LEU A 941 18.94 26.56 -5.16
C LEU A 941 18.75 27.25 -6.52
N THR A 942 19.55 26.85 -7.51
CA THR A 942 19.51 27.38 -8.87
C THR A 942 19.31 26.27 -9.88
N ASN A 943 18.37 26.44 -10.80
CA ASN A 943 18.23 25.60 -11.98
C ASN A 943 19.34 25.96 -13.00
N THR A 944 20.19 25.00 -13.35
CA THR A 944 21.32 25.19 -14.27
C THR A 944 21.15 24.46 -15.62
N ALA A 945 19.92 24.05 -15.96
CA ALA A 945 19.58 23.40 -17.22
C ALA A 945 18.53 24.19 -18.02
N ASP A 946 18.39 23.87 -19.30
CA ASP A 946 17.52 24.56 -20.26
C ASP A 946 16.02 24.18 -20.16
N MET A 947 15.63 23.44 -19.12
CA MET A 947 14.27 22.97 -18.86
C MET A 947 13.76 23.52 -17.52
N ALA A 948 12.52 23.99 -17.46
CA ALA A 948 11.86 24.35 -16.21
C ALA A 948 11.53 23.08 -15.40
N ALA A 949 11.84 23.08 -14.09
CA ALA A 949 11.60 21.92 -13.23
C ALA A 949 11.40 22.30 -11.75
N ASP A 950 11.01 21.31 -10.96
CA ASP A 950 10.83 21.36 -9.51
C ASP A 950 11.63 20.22 -8.87
N THR A 951 12.04 20.34 -7.61
CA THR A 951 12.69 19.27 -6.85
C THR A 951 12.44 19.42 -5.36
N SER A 952 12.37 18.29 -4.63
CA SER A 952 12.43 18.29 -3.17
C SER A 952 13.86 18.47 -2.68
N VAL A 953 14.05 19.30 -1.66
CA VAL A 953 15.29 19.42 -0.89
C VAL A 953 15.02 18.93 0.53
N LEU A 954 15.78 17.92 0.94
CA LEU A 954 15.69 17.26 2.24
C LEU A 954 16.85 17.77 3.11
N LEU A 955 16.55 18.21 4.33
CA LEU A 955 17.56 18.63 5.30
C LEU A 955 17.78 17.53 6.33
N PHE A 956 18.97 16.94 6.31
CA PHE A 956 19.41 15.92 7.25
C PHE A 956 20.27 16.55 8.36
N LEU A 957 20.14 16.01 9.57
CA LEU A 957 21.02 16.26 10.72
C LEU A 957 21.77 14.95 11.05
N SER A 958 23.06 15.04 11.39
CA SER A 958 23.81 13.94 12.01
C SER A 958 24.80 14.46 13.04
N TYR A 959 25.07 13.67 14.08
CA TYR A 959 26.04 14.01 15.12
C TYR A 959 27.46 13.65 14.69
N LEU A 960 28.42 14.56 14.89
CA LEU A 960 29.83 14.38 14.51
C LEU A 960 30.72 13.98 15.69
N GLY A 961 30.29 14.26 16.92
CA GLY A 961 31.11 14.13 18.13
C GLY A 961 31.20 15.45 18.91
N PRO A 962 32.20 15.60 19.79
CA PRO A 962 32.49 16.85 20.52
C PRO A 962 32.63 18.09 19.61
N ASP A 963 32.62 19.28 20.22
CA ASP A 963 32.65 20.58 19.51
C ASP A 963 33.84 20.70 18.53
N GLU A 964 34.99 20.09 18.86
CA GLU A 964 36.19 20.08 18.02
C GLU A 964 35.99 19.36 16.67
N ALA A 965 34.97 18.51 16.54
CA ALA A 965 34.61 17.84 15.29
C ALA A 965 33.90 18.76 14.28
N ALA A 966 33.63 20.03 14.63
CA ALA A 966 32.83 20.94 13.81
C ALA A 966 33.41 21.31 12.44
N GLY A 967 34.74 21.22 12.30
CA GLY A 967 35.47 21.53 11.06
C GLY A 967 35.50 23.02 10.68
N PRO A 968 36.19 23.38 9.58
CA PRO A 968 36.36 24.77 9.15
C PRO A 968 35.17 25.32 8.32
N GLY A 969 34.05 24.61 8.27
CA GLY A 969 32.88 24.97 7.45
C GLY A 969 32.04 26.11 8.04
N PRO A 970 30.99 26.55 7.32
CA PRO A 970 29.99 27.48 7.86
C PRO A 970 29.33 26.85 9.08
N HIS A 971 29.53 27.45 10.26
CA HIS A 971 29.04 26.91 11.52
C HIS A 971 28.32 27.96 12.36
N ALA A 972 27.45 27.50 13.26
CA ALA A 972 26.78 28.35 14.23
C ALA A 972 26.64 27.66 15.60
N ILE A 973 26.91 28.41 16.65
CA ILE A 973 26.82 27.93 18.04
C ILE A 973 25.41 28.19 18.58
N ILE A 974 24.75 27.15 19.05
CA ILE A 974 23.50 27.24 19.82
C ILE A 974 23.87 26.98 21.28
N ALA A 975 23.86 28.04 22.10
CA ALA A 975 23.91 27.91 23.55
C ALA A 975 22.55 27.38 24.03
N ALA A 976 22.55 26.19 24.61
CA ALA A 976 21.37 25.44 25.00
C ALA A 976 21.60 24.78 26.36
N SER A 977 20.89 25.29 27.36
CA SER A 977 20.75 24.76 28.73
C SER A 977 20.10 23.36 28.83
N ARG A 978 20.10 22.62 27.72
CA ARG A 978 19.34 21.40 27.41
C ARG A 978 20.10 20.48 26.44
N CYS A 979 21.43 20.44 26.51
CA CYS A 979 22.23 19.34 25.96
C CYS A 979 22.91 18.55 27.09
N THR A 980 23.31 17.31 26.83
CA THR A 980 24.06 16.50 27.82
C THR A 980 25.54 16.37 27.46
N THR A 981 26.40 16.74 28.41
CA THR A 981 27.87 16.58 28.31
C THR A 981 28.34 15.16 28.64
N SER A 982 27.44 14.25 29.06
CA SER A 982 27.80 12.88 29.43
C SER A 982 27.71 11.86 28.29
N ALA A 983 27.15 12.25 27.14
CA ALA A 983 26.97 11.37 25.98
C ALA A 983 27.94 11.77 24.87
N THR A 984 28.92 10.92 24.59
CA THR A 984 29.94 11.16 23.54
C THR A 984 29.56 10.56 22.18
N THR A 985 28.45 9.80 22.10
CA THR A 985 28.01 9.04 20.92
C THR A 985 26.49 8.99 20.85
N THR A 986 25.95 8.72 19.66
CA THR A 986 24.51 8.48 19.43
C THR A 986 24.29 7.13 18.71
N ASP A 987 23.06 6.62 18.76
CA ASP A 987 22.61 5.44 18.01
C ASP A 987 22.21 5.80 16.57
N LEU A 988 21.63 6.99 16.35
CA LEU A 988 21.32 7.55 15.03
C LEU A 988 22.57 7.77 14.18
N VAL A 989 22.55 7.27 12.95
CA VAL A 989 23.49 7.63 11.88
C VAL A 989 23.14 9.02 11.33
N GLN A 990 21.86 9.26 11.07
CA GLN A 990 21.32 10.55 10.60
C GLN A 990 19.81 10.63 10.85
N ARG A 991 19.22 11.82 10.69
CA ARG A 991 17.75 12.03 10.71
C ARG A 991 17.36 13.16 9.77
N LEU A 992 16.28 12.96 9.01
CA LEU A 992 15.57 14.02 8.29
C LEU A 992 14.89 14.95 9.30
N VAL A 993 15.24 16.23 9.28
CA VAL A 993 14.70 17.23 10.22
C VAL A 993 13.72 18.21 9.58
N ALA A 994 13.78 18.37 8.25
CA ALA A 994 12.81 19.10 7.45
C ALA A 994 12.95 18.73 5.96
N TYR A 995 11.94 19.04 5.15
CA TYR A 995 12.02 18.99 3.69
C TYR A 995 11.12 20.08 3.10
N GLN A 996 11.45 20.54 1.90
CA GLN A 996 10.72 21.57 1.16
C GLN A 996 10.90 21.33 -0.34
N ARG A 997 9.82 21.41 -1.13
CA ARG A 997 9.95 21.47 -2.60
C ARG A 997 10.32 22.87 -3.06
N SER A 998 11.12 22.97 -4.11
CA SER A 998 11.45 24.25 -4.71
C SER A 998 10.21 24.94 -5.27
N GLY A 999 9.24 24.18 -5.76
CA GLY A 999 8.29 24.65 -6.77
C GLY A 999 9.01 24.80 -8.11
N GLU A 1000 8.24 25.06 -9.17
CA GLU A 1000 8.84 25.19 -10.50
C GLU A 1000 9.79 26.41 -10.58
N LEU A 1001 10.94 26.18 -11.21
CA LEU A 1001 11.97 27.14 -11.53
C LEU A 1001 12.35 26.99 -13.01
N ALA A 1002 12.17 28.07 -13.77
CA ALA A 1002 12.66 28.22 -15.14
C ALA A 1002 14.20 28.09 -15.22
N PRO A 1003 14.80 27.92 -16.41
CA PRO A 1003 16.25 27.97 -16.61
C PRO A 1003 16.90 29.21 -16.00
N ALA A 1004 18.06 29.05 -15.34
CA ALA A 1004 18.72 30.05 -14.47
C ALA A 1004 17.87 30.56 -13.29
N GLY A 1005 16.65 30.06 -13.11
CA GLY A 1005 15.74 30.40 -12.03
C GLY A 1005 16.31 29.98 -10.67
N THR A 1006 16.26 30.92 -9.72
CA THR A 1006 16.91 30.78 -8.41
C THR A 1006 15.89 30.99 -7.28
N ARG A 1007 15.97 30.19 -6.20
CA ARG A 1007 15.12 30.34 -5.01
C ARG A 1007 15.91 30.07 -3.73
N GLN A 1008 15.60 30.79 -2.66
CA GLN A 1008 16.11 30.49 -1.33
C GLN A 1008 15.10 29.61 -0.59
N LEU A 1009 15.53 28.43 -0.15
CA LEU A 1009 14.77 27.55 0.73
C LEU A 1009 15.20 27.78 2.18
N SER A 1010 14.30 27.63 3.14
CA SER A 1010 14.54 27.97 4.55
C SER A 1010 13.82 27.00 5.48
N PHE A 1011 14.57 26.43 6.40
CA PHE A 1011 14.19 25.30 7.24
C PHE A 1011 14.38 25.69 8.71
N ASP A 1012 13.30 25.69 9.47
CA ASP A 1012 13.32 26.03 10.89
C ASP A 1012 13.64 24.81 11.75
N LEU A 1013 14.73 24.90 12.52
CA LEU A 1013 15.26 23.84 13.36
C LEU A 1013 14.79 24.04 14.81
N ARG A 1014 14.26 22.98 15.42
CA ARG A 1014 13.49 23.02 16.67
C ARG A 1014 14.11 22.12 17.73
N LEU A 1015 14.44 22.68 18.89
CA LEU A 1015 15.06 21.95 19.99
C LEU A 1015 14.01 21.56 21.05
N GLY A 1016 13.98 20.28 21.41
CA GLY A 1016 13.03 19.72 22.39
C GLY A 1016 12.82 18.23 22.17
N THR A 1017 11.76 17.68 22.78
CA THR A 1017 11.33 16.29 22.63
C THR A 1017 10.20 16.14 21.60
N GLY A 1018 9.88 14.90 21.23
CA GLY A 1018 8.72 14.55 20.39
C GLY A 1018 8.93 14.70 18.88
N SER A 1019 7.98 14.17 18.12
CA SER A 1019 8.05 13.95 16.66
C SER A 1019 8.50 15.15 15.78
N LYS A 1020 8.18 16.39 16.19
CA LYS A 1020 8.51 17.64 15.46
C LYS A 1020 9.79 18.36 15.93
N SER A 1021 10.57 17.76 16.81
CA SER A 1021 11.91 18.24 17.16
C SER A 1021 12.96 17.76 16.16
N SER A 1022 13.88 18.64 15.76
CA SER A 1022 15.00 18.32 14.89
C SER A 1022 16.04 17.42 15.59
N TRP A 1023 16.07 17.41 16.92
CA TRP A 1023 16.99 16.59 17.73
C TRP A 1023 16.36 15.28 18.24
N ALA A 1024 15.08 14.99 17.94
CA ALA A 1024 14.39 13.82 18.48
C ALA A 1024 15.09 12.49 18.10
N GLY A 1025 15.44 11.72 19.13
CA GLY A 1025 16.16 10.45 19.02
C GLY A 1025 17.69 10.56 19.07
N PHE A 1026 18.31 11.75 18.99
CA PHE A 1026 19.78 11.86 19.11
C PHE A 1026 20.29 11.66 20.55
N GLY A 1027 19.42 11.88 21.52
CA GLY A 1027 19.59 11.64 22.96
C GLY A 1027 18.26 11.92 23.66
N ASP A 1028 18.09 11.38 24.86
CA ASP A 1028 16.82 11.38 25.58
C ASP A 1028 17.02 11.65 27.08
N PRO A 1029 16.29 12.60 27.70
CA PRO A 1029 15.38 13.57 27.08
C PRO A 1029 16.12 14.72 26.36
N GLN A 1030 17.45 14.75 26.37
CA GLN A 1030 18.28 15.78 25.76
C GLN A 1030 19.31 15.19 24.78
N PRO A 1031 19.60 15.87 23.65
CA PRO A 1031 20.70 15.49 22.76
C PRO A 1031 22.08 15.70 23.42
N PRO A 1032 23.13 14.98 22.97
CA PRO A 1032 24.52 15.31 23.25
C PRO A 1032 24.86 16.80 23.04
N CYS A 1033 25.73 17.34 23.89
CA CYS A 1033 26.48 18.55 23.53
C CYS A 1033 27.57 18.17 22.51
N GLY A 1034 27.86 19.02 21.53
CA GLY A 1034 28.81 18.71 20.47
C GLY A 1034 28.45 19.27 19.10
N ALA A 1035 29.21 18.85 18.09
CA ALA A 1035 29.03 19.23 16.70
C ALA A 1035 28.03 18.33 15.95
N TYR A 1036 27.18 18.95 15.13
CA TYR A 1036 26.18 18.32 14.28
C TYR A 1036 26.28 18.83 12.83
N ALA A 1037 26.39 17.94 11.85
CA ALA A 1037 26.30 18.29 10.44
C ALA A 1037 24.84 18.45 10.01
N LEU A 1038 24.55 19.56 9.33
CA LEU A 1038 23.38 19.78 8.48
C LEU A 1038 23.78 19.50 7.02
N ARG A 1039 22.99 18.69 6.30
CA ARG A 1039 23.22 18.36 4.87
C ARG A 1039 21.95 18.57 4.05
N PHE A 1040 22.08 19.19 2.88
CA PHE A 1040 20.96 19.47 1.97
C PHE A 1040 20.98 18.44 0.83
N GLY A 1041 20.21 17.37 0.98
CA GLY A 1041 20.31 16.13 0.19
C GLY A 1041 21.31 15.12 0.77
N GLN A 1042 21.38 13.92 0.19
CA GLN A 1042 22.45 12.94 0.47
C GLN A 1042 23.73 13.26 -0.34
N ASP A 1043 23.57 13.74 -1.58
CA ASP A 1043 24.60 13.87 -2.61
C ASP A 1043 25.62 15.03 -2.40
N GLN A 1044 26.41 14.97 -1.31
CA GLN A 1044 27.65 15.76 -1.11
C GLN A 1044 27.52 17.30 -1.27
N LEU A 1045 26.32 17.85 -1.09
CA LEU A 1045 26.00 19.27 -1.27
C LEU A 1045 25.45 19.91 0.02
N PRO A 1046 25.62 21.23 0.16
CA PRO A 1046 26.72 21.72 0.98
C PRO A 1046 26.45 21.61 2.48
N ALA A 1047 27.41 21.06 3.22
CA ALA A 1047 27.31 20.90 4.65
C ALA A 1047 27.49 22.22 5.41
N ALA A 1048 26.80 22.33 6.55
CA ALA A 1048 27.02 23.36 7.56
C ALA A 1048 26.95 22.73 8.96
N THR A 1049 27.59 23.33 9.97
CA THR A 1049 27.68 22.72 11.30
C THR A 1049 26.88 23.51 12.34
N LEU A 1050 26.06 22.82 13.15
CA LEU A 1050 25.57 23.36 14.42
C LEU A 1050 26.43 22.82 15.56
N VAL A 1051 26.85 23.70 16.46
CA VAL A 1051 27.59 23.33 17.67
C VAL A 1051 26.68 23.60 18.86
N LEU A 1052 26.31 22.56 19.60
CA LEU A 1052 25.35 22.63 20.70
C LEU A 1052 26.10 22.63 22.03
N VAL A 1053 26.16 23.79 22.69
CA VAL A 1053 26.94 24.01 23.91
C VAL A 1053 26.04 24.28 25.12
N PRO A 1054 26.46 23.98 26.37
CA PRO A 1054 25.68 24.22 27.59
C PRO A 1054 25.23 25.67 27.83
#